data_AF-A0A7C4G7M8-F1
#
_entry.id   AF-A0A7C4G7M8-F1
#
_cell.length_a   1.000
_cell.length_b   1.000
_cell.length_c   1.000
_cell.angle_alpha   90.00
_cell.angle_beta   90.00
_cell.angle_gamma   90.00
#
_symmetry.space_group_name_H-M   'P 1'
#
loop_
_entity.id
_entity.type
_entity.pdbx_description
1 polymer ?
#
loop_
_entity_poly.entity_id
_entity_poly.type
_entity_poly.pdbx_seq_one_letter_code
_entity_poly.pdbx_strand_id
1 'polypeptide(L)'
;MTPRTLLLRSLRHHAPAHAAVAAGVAVATAVLTGALLVGDALRLNLRAAALGGLGRLTHAVEAPHWFSAALADELASAPSGSVTAVALLLGTAASGDGERVTPRVTVVGCEPELADVFGTPGALAALRVSAEADTSRVVILSAALARGLRVNPGDDVLLRVARPAAISPETLLGRRGVPPAALRLRVAGLVPDEGLGGLRLRPSFAPPYAAFVPQGVLQRALGQPDRVNAVLITAARADASTEAAANDPSATARLAERLRAGARLADYGLRLRRDPARGCVVLESTALLLPTHVEDAGRAAAAAVGGRAVGVLAYLANEIAVAGRDGASVPYSTVVGVEPAAPESEPELALGDLPRPAGDEIVLNDWTAARLGARVGDAVRLSFYRLTDADLATETATFRLTAIVPLAGAAADPGLAPEYPGVTDTAHIADWDPPFPIDLRRVQPVDEDYWRDHRATPKAFVSLADAQRLWAADHERFGRLTSLRVYPPAGALATTGSWDGATADRATAHGGFAAAVERALLSRIDPATLGLRVEDLRSRALAAGRGTTDFAGLFLGFSFFLLAAALLLTGLLLRLAVERRAAELGLLQAVGWPAQRVGRLLLTEQVVVAGFGTLGGVALGRGYAGLLLTGMRSWWADALPGPALALHDVPRAYLVGAAAGFVVSALTIGLTLRGLRRWSVRGLLAGVAADPPRAAAGRRRLPIPPHAVRAGGIAGALIVVFATLWQPSAPLVFFVGGVLVLTWSILSIRHALHHHRADTTPRSGWGGIVQLGLRNARRRPERSLLTVTLVATATFVIAALQALRLSPPADPTDRTGGTGGFA
;
A
#
# COMPACT_ATOMS: atom_id res chain seq x y z
N MET A 1 -28.50 62.08 -20.63
CA MET A 1 -28.54 60.63 -20.32
C MET A 1 -27.41 60.29 -19.35
N THR A 2 -27.69 59.59 -18.24
CA THR A 2 -26.62 59.12 -17.34
C THR A 2 -25.97 57.86 -17.92
N PRO A 3 -24.67 57.61 -17.69
CA PRO A 3 -23.98 56.42 -18.23
C PRO A 3 -24.62 55.10 -17.78
N ARG A 4 -25.25 55.09 -16.60
CA ARG A 4 -26.02 53.93 -16.09
C ARG A 4 -27.28 53.65 -16.91
N THR A 5 -28.05 54.69 -17.26
CA THR A 5 -29.24 54.53 -18.11
C THR A 5 -28.91 54.09 -19.53
N LEU A 6 -27.77 54.53 -20.06
CA LEU A 6 -27.26 54.09 -21.36
C LEU A 6 -26.88 52.59 -21.32
N LEU A 7 -26.13 52.17 -20.28
CA LEU A 7 -25.73 50.78 -20.09
C LEU A 7 -26.95 49.83 -20.03
N LEU A 8 -27.95 50.16 -19.20
CA LEU A 8 -29.14 49.33 -19.02
C LEU A 8 -29.99 49.23 -20.30
N ARG A 9 -30.12 50.34 -21.05
CA ARG A 9 -30.85 50.33 -22.34
C ARG A 9 -30.09 49.54 -23.40
N SER A 10 -28.75 49.64 -23.43
CA SER A 10 -27.90 48.87 -24.35
C SER A 10 -28.01 47.36 -24.10
N LEU A 11 -27.93 46.94 -22.84
CA LEU A 11 -28.08 45.54 -22.44
C LEU A 11 -29.44 44.96 -22.86
N ARG A 12 -30.53 45.73 -22.73
CA ARG A 12 -31.88 45.30 -23.12
C ARG A 12 -32.07 45.26 -24.62
N HIS A 13 -31.71 46.33 -25.32
CA HIS A 13 -31.92 46.44 -26.76
C HIS A 13 -31.18 45.34 -27.53
N HIS A 14 -30.00 44.95 -27.05
CA HIS A 14 -29.17 43.95 -27.71
C HIS A 14 -29.05 42.63 -26.95
N ALA A 15 -30.06 42.29 -26.15
CA ALA A 15 -30.10 41.08 -25.34
C ALA A 15 -29.73 39.79 -26.08
N PRO A 16 -30.15 39.53 -27.34
CA PRO A 16 -29.79 38.28 -28.05
C PRO A 16 -28.28 38.13 -28.27
N ALA A 17 -27.59 39.22 -28.57
CA ALA A 17 -26.14 39.21 -28.78
C ALA A 17 -25.39 39.03 -27.45
N HIS A 18 -25.88 39.65 -26.37
CA HIS A 18 -25.32 39.45 -25.04
C HIS A 18 -25.58 38.04 -24.50
N ALA A 19 -26.75 37.46 -24.77
CA ALA A 19 -27.07 36.09 -24.40
C ALA A 19 -26.10 35.09 -25.05
N ALA A 20 -25.73 35.31 -26.33
CA ALA A 20 -24.73 34.48 -27.00
C ALA A 20 -23.34 34.57 -26.33
N VAL A 21 -22.89 35.78 -25.99
CA VAL A 21 -21.61 35.96 -25.27
C VAL A 21 -21.68 35.35 -23.87
N ALA A 22 -22.77 35.57 -23.13
CA ALA A 22 -23.01 34.97 -21.83
C ALA A 22 -23.00 33.44 -21.89
N ALA A 23 -23.58 32.84 -22.94
CA ALA A 23 -23.55 31.40 -23.16
C ALA A 23 -22.12 30.88 -23.39
N GLY A 24 -21.29 31.60 -24.17
CA GLY A 24 -19.87 31.28 -24.34
C GLY A 24 -19.10 31.32 -23.02
N VAL A 25 -19.31 32.36 -22.21
CA VAL A 25 -18.74 32.49 -20.86
C VAL A 25 -19.24 31.39 -19.92
N ALA A 26 -20.52 31.03 -20.04
CA ALA A 26 -21.13 29.96 -19.25
C ALA A 26 -20.47 28.62 -19.56
N VAL A 27 -20.24 28.28 -20.83
CA VAL A 27 -19.53 27.06 -21.21
C VAL A 27 -18.09 27.06 -20.67
N ALA A 28 -17.35 28.16 -20.82
CA ALA A 28 -15.98 28.27 -20.30
C ALA A 28 -15.92 28.06 -18.78
N THR A 29 -16.86 28.68 -18.05
CA THR A 29 -16.97 28.55 -16.59
C THR A 29 -17.43 27.14 -16.18
N ALA A 30 -18.34 26.53 -16.94
CA ALA A 30 -18.84 25.18 -16.69
C ALA A 30 -17.74 24.13 -16.81
N VAL A 31 -16.88 24.26 -17.82
CA VAL A 31 -15.73 23.37 -18.02
C VAL A 31 -14.76 23.45 -16.84
N LEU A 32 -14.39 24.66 -16.41
CA LEU A 32 -13.50 24.88 -15.26
C LEU A 32 -14.09 24.35 -13.96
N THR A 33 -15.34 24.74 -13.66
CA THR A 33 -16.02 24.35 -12.43
C THR A 33 -16.25 22.83 -12.40
N GLY A 34 -16.66 22.24 -13.52
CA GLY A 34 -16.88 20.80 -13.62
C GLY A 34 -15.61 19.99 -13.45
N ALA A 35 -14.48 20.41 -14.05
CA ALA A 35 -13.19 19.74 -13.86
C ALA A 35 -12.74 19.73 -12.39
N LEU A 36 -12.90 20.86 -11.68
CA LEU A 36 -12.58 20.96 -10.25
C LEU A 36 -13.51 20.08 -9.39
N LEU A 37 -14.81 20.09 -9.68
CA LEU A 37 -15.79 19.26 -8.96
C LEU A 37 -15.55 17.76 -9.15
N VAL A 38 -15.24 17.33 -10.37
CA VAL A 38 -14.91 15.91 -10.65
C VAL A 38 -13.64 15.51 -9.92
N GLY A 39 -12.58 16.32 -9.96
CA GLY A 39 -11.34 16.06 -9.23
C GLY A 39 -11.54 15.96 -7.72
N ASP A 40 -12.29 16.89 -7.13
CA ASP A 40 -12.63 16.87 -5.71
C ASP A 40 -13.52 15.66 -5.35
N ALA A 41 -14.50 15.33 -6.18
CA ALA A 41 -15.36 14.17 -5.99
C ALA A 41 -14.55 12.87 -6.01
N LEU A 42 -13.63 12.68 -6.96
CA LEU A 42 -12.75 11.49 -6.97
C LEU A 42 -11.93 11.41 -5.68
N ARG A 43 -11.26 12.50 -5.29
CA ARG A 43 -10.44 12.53 -4.06
C ARG A 43 -11.26 12.21 -2.81
N LEU A 44 -12.48 12.75 -2.70
CA LEU A 44 -13.36 12.53 -1.56
C LEU A 44 -13.91 11.10 -1.53
N ASN A 45 -14.30 10.54 -2.68
CA ASN A 45 -14.75 9.15 -2.76
C ASN A 45 -13.61 8.17 -2.43
N LEU A 46 -12.39 8.41 -2.92
CA LEU A 46 -11.22 7.58 -2.59
C LEU A 46 -10.87 7.67 -1.09
N ARG A 47 -10.93 8.87 -0.51
CA ARG A 47 -10.78 9.07 0.94
C ARG A 47 -11.88 8.32 1.72
N ALA A 48 -13.13 8.43 1.29
CA ALA A 48 -14.26 7.76 1.92
C ALA A 48 -14.14 6.23 1.83
N ALA A 49 -13.76 5.69 0.67
CA ALA A 49 -13.51 4.27 0.48
C ALA A 49 -12.35 3.76 1.35
N ALA A 50 -11.26 4.54 1.45
CA ALA A 50 -10.10 4.18 2.28
C ALA A 50 -10.42 4.19 3.78
N LEU A 51 -11.27 5.12 4.24
CA LEU A 51 -11.67 5.23 5.65
C LEU A 51 -12.85 4.32 6.02
N GLY A 52 -13.73 4.01 5.07
CA GLY A 52 -14.98 3.29 5.31
C GLY A 52 -14.77 1.91 5.92
N GLY A 53 -13.72 1.20 5.49
CA GLY A 53 -13.35 -0.11 6.06
C GLY A 53 -12.62 -0.06 7.41
N LEU A 54 -12.26 1.13 7.89
CA LEU A 54 -11.62 1.30 9.20
C LEU A 54 -12.62 1.71 10.29
N GLY A 55 -13.79 2.26 9.92
CA GLY A 55 -14.75 2.77 10.90
C GLY A 55 -14.11 3.79 11.86
N ARG A 56 -14.12 3.48 13.16
CA ARG A 56 -13.51 4.34 14.21
C ARG A 56 -12.11 3.90 14.63
N LEU A 57 -11.52 2.92 13.93
CA LEU A 57 -10.16 2.46 14.18
C LEU A 57 -9.16 3.57 13.88
N THR A 58 -8.15 3.67 14.74
CA THR A 58 -7.04 4.62 14.57
C THR A 58 -5.72 3.87 14.43
N HIS A 59 -5.49 2.91 15.32
CA HIS A 59 -4.29 2.11 15.35
C HIS A 59 -4.64 0.63 15.40
N ALA A 60 -3.69 -0.21 15.00
CA ALA A 60 -3.71 -1.63 15.31
C ALA A 60 -2.32 -2.10 15.71
N VAL A 61 -2.28 -3.14 16.52
CA VAL A 61 -1.07 -3.95 16.73
C VAL A 61 -1.28 -5.23 15.94
N GLU A 62 -0.52 -5.45 14.86
CA GLU A 62 -0.57 -6.68 14.06
C GLU A 62 0.77 -7.40 14.21
N ALA A 63 0.74 -8.72 14.40
CA ALA A 63 1.93 -9.56 14.42
C ALA A 63 1.75 -10.78 13.51
N PRO A 64 2.85 -11.28 12.88
CA PRO A 64 2.80 -12.51 12.09
C PRO A 64 2.62 -13.77 12.95
N HIS A 65 2.97 -13.69 14.24
CA HIS A 65 2.82 -14.76 15.23
C HIS A 65 1.68 -14.45 16.21
N TRP A 66 1.29 -15.46 16.98
CA TRP A 66 0.20 -15.35 17.96
C TRP A 66 0.75 -14.95 19.32
N PHE A 67 0.12 -13.95 19.95
CA PHE A 67 0.45 -13.41 21.27
C PHE A 67 -0.78 -13.43 22.20
N SER A 68 -0.60 -13.15 23.49
CA SER A 68 -1.67 -13.23 24.48
C SER A 68 -2.78 -12.20 24.24
N ALA A 69 -4.04 -12.62 24.35
CA ALA A 69 -5.18 -11.71 24.32
C ALA A 69 -5.15 -10.69 25.48
N ALA A 70 -4.55 -11.03 26.62
CA ALA A 70 -4.41 -10.15 27.79
C ALA A 70 -3.58 -8.89 27.51
N LEU A 71 -2.76 -8.89 26.45
CA LEU A 71 -2.01 -7.70 26.02
C LEU A 71 -2.95 -6.56 25.60
N ALA A 72 -4.18 -6.87 25.18
CA ALA A 72 -5.19 -5.87 24.90
C ALA A 72 -5.62 -5.11 26.17
N ASP A 73 -5.70 -5.79 27.32
CA ASP A 73 -6.10 -5.16 28.59
C ASP A 73 -5.03 -4.19 29.09
N GLU A 74 -3.74 -4.55 28.92
CA GLU A 74 -2.61 -3.67 29.23
C GLU A 74 -2.64 -2.38 28.39
N LEU A 75 -3.00 -2.51 27.10
CA LEU A 75 -3.18 -1.37 26.20
C LEU A 75 -4.45 -0.56 26.51
N ALA A 76 -5.50 -1.21 27.05
CA ALA A 76 -6.79 -0.60 27.39
C ALA A 76 -6.72 0.34 28.61
N SER A 77 -5.71 0.21 29.48
CA SER A 77 -5.46 1.10 30.65
C SER A 77 -5.19 2.59 30.31
N ALA A 78 -5.39 2.99 29.05
CA ALA A 78 -5.25 4.37 28.58
C ALA A 78 -6.57 5.13 28.76
N PRO A 79 -6.56 6.42 29.13
CA PRO A 79 -7.78 7.22 29.29
C PRO A 79 -8.49 7.57 27.96
N SER A 80 -8.20 6.92 26.82
CA SER A 80 -8.54 7.49 25.51
C SER A 80 -8.95 6.51 24.39
N GLY A 81 -9.55 5.36 24.66
CA GLY A 81 -10.06 4.49 23.57
C GLY A 81 -10.59 3.12 23.99
N SER A 82 -11.38 2.47 23.13
CA SER A 82 -11.70 1.04 23.23
C SER A 82 -10.60 0.23 22.53
N VAL A 83 -10.15 -0.84 23.18
CA VAL A 83 -9.16 -1.79 22.66
C VAL A 83 -9.82 -3.15 22.57
N THR A 84 -9.62 -3.85 21.45
CA THR A 84 -10.24 -5.16 21.20
C THR A 84 -9.24 -6.12 20.59
N ALA A 85 -8.99 -7.24 21.26
CA ALA A 85 -8.21 -8.36 20.73
C ALA A 85 -9.02 -9.12 19.66
N VAL A 86 -8.40 -9.46 18.53
CA VAL A 86 -9.05 -10.23 17.46
C VAL A 86 -8.07 -11.19 16.79
N ALA A 87 -8.58 -12.34 16.36
CA ALA A 87 -7.85 -13.24 15.47
C ALA A 87 -8.17 -12.88 14.00
N LEU A 88 -7.22 -12.30 13.29
CA LEU A 88 -7.38 -11.84 11.91
C LEU A 88 -6.59 -12.72 10.95
N LEU A 89 -7.28 -13.49 10.11
CA LEU A 89 -6.64 -14.39 9.15
C LEU A 89 -7.22 -14.22 7.74
N LEU A 90 -6.41 -14.58 6.74
CA LEU A 90 -6.88 -14.75 5.37
C LEU A 90 -7.24 -16.22 5.14
N GLY A 91 -8.39 -16.45 4.55
CA GLY A 91 -8.92 -17.77 4.25
C GLY A 91 -9.70 -17.84 2.95
N THR A 92 -10.38 -18.96 2.76
CA THR A 92 -11.35 -19.17 1.70
C THR A 92 -12.69 -19.55 2.30
N ALA A 93 -13.78 -19.14 1.66
CA ALA A 93 -15.13 -19.54 2.04
C ALA A 93 -15.77 -20.31 0.89
N ALA A 94 -16.49 -21.37 1.21
CA ALA A 94 -17.30 -22.13 0.26
C ALA A 94 -18.75 -22.25 0.76
N SER A 95 -19.70 -22.34 -0.16
CA SER A 95 -21.08 -22.71 0.17
C SER A 95 -21.15 -24.11 0.80
N GLY A 96 -22.23 -24.43 1.51
CA GLY A 96 -22.38 -25.71 2.23
C GLY A 96 -22.29 -26.96 1.36
N ASP A 97 -22.61 -26.84 0.07
CA ASP A 97 -22.44 -27.87 -0.98
C ASP A 97 -21.01 -27.92 -1.56
N GLY A 98 -20.19 -26.91 -1.31
CA GLY A 98 -18.82 -26.78 -1.81
C GLY A 98 -18.70 -26.32 -3.26
N GLU A 99 -19.81 -26.03 -3.96
CA GLU A 99 -19.79 -25.67 -5.39
C GLU A 99 -19.23 -24.27 -5.65
N ARG A 100 -19.50 -23.33 -4.74
CA ARG A 100 -19.12 -21.92 -4.90
C ARG A 100 -18.05 -21.59 -3.90
N VAL A 101 -16.87 -21.21 -4.39
CA VAL A 101 -15.72 -20.87 -3.56
C VAL A 101 -15.30 -19.44 -3.82
N THR A 102 -15.23 -18.66 -2.75
CA THR A 102 -14.68 -17.29 -2.77
C THR A 102 -13.32 -17.29 -2.06
N PRO A 103 -12.22 -16.97 -2.76
CA PRO A 103 -10.90 -16.85 -2.15
C PRO A 103 -10.71 -15.49 -1.46
N ARG A 104 -9.63 -15.36 -0.66
CA ARG A 104 -9.21 -14.11 -0.01
C ARG A 104 -10.28 -13.50 0.89
N VAL A 105 -10.94 -14.35 1.68
CA VAL A 105 -11.89 -13.93 2.70
C VAL A 105 -11.12 -13.55 3.96
N THR A 106 -11.43 -12.38 4.52
CA THR A 106 -10.92 -11.96 5.82
C THR A 106 -11.75 -12.64 6.90
N VAL A 107 -11.17 -13.62 7.59
CA VAL A 107 -11.81 -14.33 8.69
C VAL A 107 -11.41 -13.66 10.00
N VAL A 108 -12.40 -13.22 10.76
CA VAL A 108 -12.24 -12.43 11.98
C VAL A 108 -12.83 -13.20 13.14
N GLY A 109 -11.97 -13.77 13.98
CA GLY A 109 -12.36 -14.29 15.30
C GLY A 109 -12.46 -13.12 16.27
N CYS A 110 -13.67 -12.81 16.73
CA CYS A 110 -13.91 -11.65 17.58
C CYS A 110 -15.00 -11.90 18.61
N GLU A 111 -15.01 -11.05 19.62
CA GLU A 111 -16.13 -10.88 20.54
C GLU A 111 -17.18 -9.91 19.96
N PRO A 112 -18.47 -10.04 20.34
CA PRO A 112 -19.56 -9.22 19.82
C PRO A 112 -19.37 -7.71 19.96
N GLU A 113 -18.61 -7.28 20.97
CA GLU A 113 -18.31 -5.88 21.30
C GLU A 113 -17.50 -5.19 20.18
N LEU A 114 -16.87 -5.95 19.27
CA LEU A 114 -16.25 -5.38 18.08
C LEU A 114 -17.24 -4.56 17.24
N ALA A 115 -18.54 -4.88 17.26
CA ALA A 115 -19.54 -4.14 16.51
C ALA A 115 -19.70 -2.68 16.99
N ASP A 116 -19.40 -2.40 18.26
CA ASP A 116 -19.50 -1.07 18.86
C ASP A 116 -18.41 -0.13 18.33
N VAL A 117 -17.25 -0.69 17.98
CA VAL A 117 -16.14 0.03 17.33
C VAL A 117 -16.59 0.62 15.98
N PHE A 118 -17.50 -0.05 15.28
CA PHE A 118 -18.02 0.39 13.99
C PHE A 118 -19.32 1.19 14.09
N GLY A 119 -19.82 1.45 15.30
CA GLY A 119 -21.06 2.20 15.52
C GLY A 119 -22.33 1.42 15.15
N THR A 120 -22.24 0.09 15.05
CA THR A 120 -23.36 -0.80 14.74
C THR A 120 -23.59 -1.78 15.90
N PRO A 121 -23.97 -1.27 17.09
CA PRO A 121 -24.11 -2.11 18.28
C PRO A 121 -25.12 -3.24 18.04
N GLY A 122 -24.78 -4.44 18.47
CA GLY A 122 -25.62 -5.63 18.31
C GLY A 122 -25.57 -6.31 16.93
N ALA A 123 -24.86 -5.76 15.94
CA ALA A 123 -24.70 -6.41 14.63
C ALA A 123 -24.04 -7.80 14.72
N LEU A 124 -23.21 -8.02 15.76
CA LEU A 124 -22.56 -9.29 16.06
C LEU A 124 -23.17 -10.03 17.26
N ALA A 125 -24.34 -9.62 17.76
CA ALA A 125 -24.93 -10.21 18.97
C ALA A 125 -25.14 -11.73 18.87
N ALA A 126 -25.41 -12.24 17.67
CA ALA A 126 -25.58 -13.67 17.42
C ALA A 126 -24.30 -14.50 17.61
N LEU A 127 -23.12 -13.87 17.70
CA LEU A 127 -21.85 -14.54 17.99
C LEU A 127 -21.67 -14.85 19.48
N ARG A 128 -22.51 -14.31 20.39
CA ARG A 128 -22.43 -14.64 21.82
C ARG A 128 -22.66 -16.13 22.02
N VAL A 129 -21.61 -16.81 22.47
CA VAL A 129 -21.68 -18.23 22.82
C VAL A 129 -22.41 -18.35 24.16
N SER A 130 -23.65 -18.83 24.14
CA SER A 130 -24.40 -19.20 25.36
C SER A 130 -24.34 -20.70 25.56
N ALA A 131 -24.23 -21.15 26.81
CA ALA A 131 -24.21 -22.58 27.17
C ALA A 131 -25.53 -23.31 26.79
N GLU A 132 -26.63 -22.57 26.61
CA GLU A 132 -27.96 -23.12 26.30
C GLU A 132 -28.26 -23.22 24.80
N ALA A 133 -27.46 -22.60 23.92
CA ALA A 133 -27.70 -22.57 22.47
C ALA A 133 -26.48 -23.08 21.71
N ASP A 134 -26.68 -23.85 20.62
CA ASP A 134 -25.63 -24.30 19.68
C ASP A 134 -25.06 -23.14 18.82
N THR A 135 -24.71 -22.05 19.51
CA THR A 135 -24.06 -20.84 19.04
C THR A 135 -22.56 -21.06 18.79
N SER A 136 -22.08 -22.29 18.98
CA SER A 136 -20.70 -22.68 18.70
C SER A 136 -20.38 -22.77 17.20
N ARG A 137 -21.41 -22.80 16.34
CA ARG A 137 -21.29 -22.99 14.90
C ARG A 137 -21.96 -21.88 14.08
N VAL A 138 -21.82 -20.63 14.50
CA VAL A 138 -22.40 -19.49 13.78
C VAL A 138 -21.34 -18.65 13.09
N VAL A 139 -21.72 -18.03 11.97
CA VAL A 139 -20.91 -17.05 11.25
C VAL A 139 -21.78 -15.88 10.80
N ILE A 140 -21.22 -14.67 10.84
CA ILE A 140 -21.83 -13.48 10.24
C ILE A 140 -20.99 -13.07 9.04
N LEU A 141 -21.61 -12.83 7.89
CA LEU A 141 -20.89 -12.56 6.64
C LEU A 141 -21.12 -11.12 6.18
N SER A 142 -20.16 -10.55 5.46
CA SER A 142 -20.42 -9.34 4.68
C SER A 142 -21.43 -9.62 3.55
N ALA A 143 -22.24 -8.63 3.20
CA ALA A 143 -23.22 -8.75 2.13
C ALA A 143 -22.57 -9.13 0.78
N ALA A 144 -21.37 -8.64 0.49
CA ALA A 144 -20.59 -8.99 -0.69
C ALA A 144 -20.18 -10.47 -0.70
N LEU A 145 -19.74 -11.02 0.44
CA LEU A 145 -19.40 -12.43 0.56
C LEU A 145 -20.64 -13.32 0.42
N ALA A 146 -21.74 -12.94 1.06
CA ALA A 146 -23.00 -13.66 0.95
C ALA A 146 -23.54 -13.67 -0.49
N ARG A 147 -23.45 -12.55 -1.23
CA ARG A 147 -23.78 -12.51 -2.67
C ARG A 147 -22.84 -13.37 -3.52
N GLY A 148 -21.53 -13.38 -3.20
CA GLY A 148 -20.54 -14.19 -3.90
C GLY A 148 -20.79 -15.70 -3.76
N LEU A 149 -21.15 -16.14 -2.56
CA LEU A 149 -21.52 -17.53 -2.27
C LEU A 149 -23.00 -17.84 -2.62
N ARG A 150 -23.82 -16.80 -2.79
CA ARG A 150 -25.29 -16.83 -2.91
C ARG A 150 -25.93 -17.64 -1.77
N VAL A 151 -25.59 -17.27 -0.55
CA VAL A 151 -26.11 -17.85 0.70
C VAL A 151 -26.91 -16.82 1.48
N ASN A 152 -27.92 -17.28 2.23
CA ASN A 152 -28.77 -16.47 3.09
C ASN A 152 -28.57 -16.86 4.57
N PRO A 153 -29.04 -16.03 5.52
CA PRO A 153 -29.14 -16.44 6.92
C PRO A 153 -29.89 -17.76 7.05
N GLY A 154 -29.29 -18.72 7.75
CA GLY A 154 -29.79 -20.09 7.92
C GLY A 154 -29.02 -21.14 7.11
N ASP A 155 -28.26 -20.76 6.08
CA ASP A 155 -27.49 -21.68 5.25
C ASP A 155 -26.14 -22.06 5.88
N ASP A 156 -25.57 -23.18 5.45
CA ASP A 156 -24.24 -23.63 5.85
C ASP A 156 -23.14 -23.04 4.94
N VAL A 157 -21.99 -22.72 5.55
CA VAL A 157 -20.78 -22.25 4.87
C VAL A 157 -19.57 -22.97 5.45
N LEU A 158 -18.60 -23.30 4.58
CA LEU A 158 -17.33 -23.89 4.95
C LEU A 158 -16.22 -22.84 4.85
N LEU A 159 -15.66 -22.44 5.99
CA LEU A 159 -14.48 -21.58 6.04
C LEU A 159 -13.22 -22.44 6.14
N ARG A 160 -12.20 -22.13 5.34
CA ARG A 160 -10.88 -22.76 5.42
C ARG A 160 -9.83 -21.70 5.73
N VAL A 161 -9.10 -21.89 6.82
CA VAL A 161 -8.08 -20.96 7.31
C VAL A 161 -6.78 -21.72 7.54
N ALA A 162 -5.65 -21.11 7.16
CA ALA A 162 -4.34 -21.71 7.39
C ALA A 162 -4.08 -21.88 8.89
N ARG A 163 -3.53 -23.05 9.28
CA ARG A 163 -3.11 -23.27 10.67
C ARG A 163 -1.84 -22.47 10.96
N PRO A 164 -1.79 -21.72 12.07
CA PRO A 164 -0.56 -21.06 12.49
C PRO A 164 0.54 -22.09 12.74
N ALA A 165 1.73 -21.85 12.20
CA ALA A 165 2.91 -22.65 12.47
C ALA A 165 3.87 -21.83 13.32
N ALA A 166 4.28 -22.35 14.49
CA ALA A 166 5.30 -21.71 15.31
C ALA A 166 6.68 -21.76 14.66
N ILE A 167 6.96 -22.85 13.92
CA ILE A 167 8.20 -23.08 13.19
C ILE A 167 7.93 -22.89 11.70
N SER A 168 8.75 -22.09 11.04
CA SER A 168 8.58 -21.77 9.62
C SER A 168 8.68 -23.04 8.76
N PRO A 169 7.77 -23.26 7.78
CA PRO A 169 7.84 -24.41 6.85
C PRO A 169 9.08 -24.38 5.94
N GLU A 170 9.79 -23.25 5.92
CA GLU A 170 11.06 -23.07 5.23
C GLU A 170 12.25 -23.67 5.97
N THR A 171 12.11 -24.05 7.26
CA THR A 171 13.16 -24.77 7.99
C THR A 171 12.92 -26.29 7.91
N LEU A 172 13.96 -27.08 8.19
CA LEU A 172 13.85 -28.55 8.23
C LEU A 172 12.81 -29.02 9.26
N LEU A 173 12.67 -28.30 10.37
CA LEU A 173 11.78 -28.64 11.49
C LEU A 173 10.37 -28.05 11.31
N GLY A 174 10.09 -27.37 10.19
CA GLY A 174 8.76 -26.86 9.87
C GLY A 174 7.91 -27.87 9.11
N ARG A 175 6.68 -28.14 9.60
CA ARG A 175 5.72 -28.99 8.89
C ARG A 175 5.23 -28.33 7.60
N ARG A 176 5.30 -29.05 6.48
CA ARG A 176 4.78 -28.62 5.17
C ARG A 176 3.45 -29.29 4.85
N GLY A 177 2.64 -28.64 4.01
CA GLY A 177 1.39 -29.23 3.52
C GLY A 177 0.34 -29.47 4.60
N VAL A 178 0.44 -28.80 5.76
CA VAL A 178 -0.56 -28.92 6.83
C VAL A 178 -1.91 -28.47 6.27
N PRO A 179 -2.94 -29.34 6.28
CA PRO A 179 -4.24 -28.99 5.74
C PRO A 179 -4.83 -27.81 6.54
N PRO A 180 -5.47 -26.85 5.86
CA PRO A 180 -6.09 -25.73 6.55
C PRO A 180 -7.17 -26.23 7.52
N ALA A 181 -7.35 -25.52 8.63
CA ALA A 181 -8.49 -25.75 9.50
C ALA A 181 -9.78 -25.43 8.75
N ALA A 182 -10.70 -26.41 8.72
CA ALA A 182 -11.99 -26.29 8.06
C ALA A 182 -13.08 -26.15 9.13
N LEU A 183 -13.82 -25.04 9.09
CA LEU A 183 -14.94 -24.75 9.98
C LEU A 183 -16.24 -24.76 9.17
N ARG A 184 -17.13 -25.71 9.47
CA ARG A 184 -18.50 -25.69 8.95
C ARG A 184 -19.38 -24.90 9.91
N LEU A 185 -19.89 -23.77 9.45
CA LEU A 185 -20.62 -22.79 10.25
C LEU A 185 -21.93 -22.43 9.55
N ARG A 186 -22.95 -22.07 10.34
CA ARG A 186 -24.25 -21.64 9.86
C ARG A 186 -24.33 -20.11 9.85
N VAL A 187 -24.83 -19.54 8.76
CA VAL A 187 -24.94 -18.08 8.61
C VAL A 187 -26.03 -17.56 9.54
N ALA A 188 -25.66 -16.79 10.57
CA ALA A 188 -26.60 -16.22 11.53
C ALA A 188 -27.14 -14.85 11.08
N GLY A 189 -26.36 -14.11 10.31
CA GLY A 189 -26.73 -12.76 9.86
C GLY A 189 -25.76 -12.21 8.82
N LEU A 190 -26.14 -11.08 8.24
CA LEU A 190 -25.36 -10.36 7.24
C LEU A 190 -25.08 -8.93 7.74
N VAL A 191 -23.86 -8.45 7.50
CA VAL A 191 -23.48 -7.06 7.75
C VAL A 191 -23.32 -6.28 6.45
N PRO A 192 -23.68 -4.98 6.41
CA PRO A 192 -23.45 -4.15 5.24
C PRO A 192 -21.97 -4.12 4.84
N ASP A 193 -21.70 -3.92 3.55
CA ASP A 193 -20.32 -3.85 3.02
C ASP A 193 -19.56 -2.60 3.49
N GLU A 194 -20.28 -1.63 4.03
CA GLU A 194 -19.74 -0.42 4.66
C GLU A 194 -19.56 -0.62 6.17
N GLY A 195 -18.58 0.06 6.76
CA GLY A 195 -18.30 -0.05 8.19
C GLY A 195 -17.78 -1.45 8.54
N LEU A 196 -18.48 -2.17 9.42
CA LEU A 196 -18.03 -3.45 9.96
C LEU A 196 -17.78 -4.50 8.87
N GLY A 197 -18.71 -4.69 7.93
CA GLY A 197 -18.52 -5.68 6.84
C GLY A 197 -17.41 -5.29 5.86
N GLY A 198 -16.97 -4.04 5.90
CA GLY A 198 -15.83 -3.50 5.18
C GLY A 198 -14.50 -3.60 5.91
N LEU A 199 -14.44 -4.21 7.11
CA LEU A 199 -13.26 -4.26 7.99
C LEU A 199 -12.00 -4.70 7.22
N ARG A 200 -11.04 -3.78 7.10
CA ARG A 200 -9.75 -4.01 6.45
C ARG A 200 -8.66 -3.15 7.08
N LEU A 201 -7.56 -3.78 7.49
CA LEU A 201 -6.40 -3.06 8.01
C LEU A 201 -5.55 -2.43 6.89
N ARG A 202 -5.66 -2.97 5.66
CA ARG A 202 -4.91 -2.50 4.50
C ARG A 202 -5.88 -1.97 3.42
N PRO A 203 -5.61 -0.79 2.83
CA PRO A 203 -6.46 -0.23 1.78
C PRO A 203 -6.55 -1.17 0.58
N SER A 204 -7.76 -1.48 0.14
CA SER A 204 -8.02 -2.31 -1.04
C SER A 204 -9.34 -1.90 -1.67
N PHE A 205 -9.39 -1.91 -3.01
CA PHE A 205 -10.59 -1.61 -3.79
C PHE A 205 -11.35 -2.87 -4.24
N ALA A 206 -10.91 -4.07 -3.84
CA ALA A 206 -11.65 -5.30 -4.10
C ALA A 206 -12.94 -5.34 -3.24
N PRO A 207 -13.99 -6.11 -3.60
CA PRO A 207 -15.17 -6.28 -2.75
C PRO A 207 -14.81 -6.81 -1.35
N PRO A 208 -15.38 -6.24 -0.26
CA PRO A 208 -15.04 -6.63 1.10
C PRO A 208 -15.64 -7.99 1.45
N TYR A 209 -14.83 -9.04 1.37
CA TYR A 209 -15.18 -10.37 1.83
C TYR A 209 -14.72 -10.54 3.29
N ALA A 210 -15.66 -10.42 4.22
CA ALA A 210 -15.42 -10.60 5.65
C ALA A 210 -16.34 -11.67 6.22
N ALA A 211 -15.81 -12.53 7.09
CA ALA A 211 -16.53 -13.53 7.84
C ALA A 211 -16.17 -13.42 9.33
N PHE A 212 -17.17 -13.15 10.17
CA PHE A 212 -17.02 -12.98 11.61
C PHE A 212 -17.44 -14.27 12.32
N VAL A 213 -16.55 -14.80 13.13
CA VAL A 213 -16.70 -16.08 13.85
C VAL A 213 -16.44 -15.83 15.34
N PRO A 214 -17.09 -16.57 16.26
CA PRO A 214 -16.77 -16.44 17.67
C PRO A 214 -15.30 -16.73 17.94
N GLN A 215 -14.60 -15.83 18.65
CA GLN A 215 -13.16 -15.91 18.87
C GLN A 215 -12.73 -17.25 19.47
N GLY A 216 -13.39 -17.71 20.54
CA GLY A 216 -13.08 -18.98 21.19
C GLY A 216 -13.31 -20.23 20.32
N VAL A 217 -14.17 -20.15 19.29
CA VAL A 217 -14.35 -21.25 18.32
C VAL A 217 -13.18 -21.30 17.35
N LEU A 218 -12.78 -20.13 16.81
CA LEU A 218 -11.65 -20.04 15.90
C LEU A 218 -10.33 -20.41 16.60
N GLN A 219 -10.10 -19.91 17.82
CA GLN A 219 -8.93 -20.24 18.64
C GLN A 219 -8.80 -21.75 18.89
N ARG A 220 -9.90 -22.42 19.28
CA ARG A 220 -9.90 -23.88 19.48
C ARG A 220 -9.63 -24.65 18.19
N ALA A 221 -10.25 -24.23 17.08
CA ALA A 221 -10.02 -24.88 15.78
C ALA A 221 -8.57 -24.74 15.28
N LEU A 222 -7.87 -23.69 15.69
CA LEU A 222 -6.46 -23.43 15.36
C LEU A 222 -5.46 -23.92 16.43
N GLY A 223 -5.93 -24.43 17.57
CA GLY A 223 -5.07 -24.85 18.69
C GLY A 223 -4.38 -23.69 19.41
N GLN A 224 -4.98 -22.50 19.42
CA GLN A 224 -4.42 -21.26 19.98
C GLN A 224 -5.36 -20.64 21.03
N PRO A 225 -5.60 -21.31 22.18
CA PRO A 225 -6.47 -20.78 23.24
C PRO A 225 -5.89 -19.48 23.80
N ASP A 226 -6.75 -18.49 24.07
CA ASP A 226 -6.42 -17.18 24.68
C ASP A 226 -5.32 -16.39 23.97
N ARG A 227 -5.04 -16.73 22.70
CA ARG A 227 -4.07 -16.04 21.85
C ARG A 227 -4.75 -15.38 20.66
N VAL A 228 -4.17 -14.29 20.19
CA VAL A 228 -4.60 -13.50 19.04
C VAL A 228 -3.37 -13.05 18.24
N ASN A 229 -3.58 -12.49 17.05
CA ASN A 229 -2.50 -11.94 16.22
C ASN A 229 -2.75 -10.47 15.85
N ALA A 230 -3.88 -9.90 16.28
CA ALA A 230 -4.17 -8.49 16.09
C ALA A 230 -4.90 -7.89 17.31
N VAL A 231 -4.58 -6.64 17.63
CA VAL A 231 -5.31 -5.81 18.59
C VAL A 231 -5.72 -4.53 17.89
N LEU A 232 -7.01 -4.23 17.92
CA LEU A 232 -7.61 -3.07 17.26
C LEU A 232 -7.84 -1.96 18.28
N ILE A 233 -7.41 -0.74 17.94
CA ILE A 233 -7.42 0.41 18.86
C ILE A 233 -8.22 1.56 18.24
N THR A 234 -9.21 2.02 19.00
CA THR A 234 -10.02 3.20 18.65
C THR A 234 -9.56 4.42 19.43
N ALA A 235 -9.75 5.61 18.86
CA ALA A 235 -9.64 6.84 19.66
C ALA A 235 -10.90 7.03 20.49
N ALA A 236 -10.74 7.64 21.68
CA ALA A 236 -11.85 8.10 22.50
C ALA A 236 -12.78 9.01 21.67
N ARG A 237 -14.04 9.06 22.09
CA ARG A 237 -15.00 10.06 21.62
C ARG A 237 -14.45 11.47 21.91
N ALA A 238 -13.59 11.96 21.03
CA ALA A 238 -13.39 13.39 20.88
C ALA A 238 -14.63 13.90 20.17
N ASP A 239 -15.29 14.90 20.75
CA ASP A 239 -16.31 15.68 20.06
C ASP A 239 -15.79 16.06 18.67
N ALA A 240 -16.70 16.01 17.69
CA ALA A 240 -16.45 15.97 16.25
C ALA A 240 -15.74 17.21 15.65
N SER A 241 -15.02 18.02 16.43
CA SER A 241 -14.49 19.32 16.05
C SER A 241 -12.98 19.38 15.75
N THR A 242 -12.21 18.29 15.89
CA THR A 242 -10.76 18.38 15.59
C THR A 242 -10.20 17.11 14.95
N GLU A 243 -10.30 17.00 13.61
CA GLU A 243 -9.55 16.03 12.79
C GLU A 243 -8.02 16.09 13.02
N ALA A 244 -7.51 17.17 13.63
CA ALA A 244 -6.09 17.37 13.95
C ALA A 244 -5.60 16.54 15.16
N ALA A 245 -6.48 16.15 16.09
CA ALA A 245 -6.08 15.37 17.28
C ALA A 245 -5.87 13.87 16.99
N ALA A 246 -6.47 13.35 15.90
CA ALA A 246 -6.40 11.93 15.54
C ALA A 246 -5.15 11.56 14.73
N ASN A 247 -4.33 12.54 14.31
CA ASN A 247 -3.09 12.33 13.55
C ASN A 247 -1.85 12.73 14.37
N ASP A 248 -1.91 12.67 15.70
CA ASP A 248 -0.78 13.01 16.57
C ASP A 248 0.27 11.87 16.51
N PRO A 249 1.47 12.10 15.91
CA PRO A 249 2.53 11.09 15.88
C PRO A 249 2.98 10.67 17.29
N SER A 250 2.71 11.51 18.30
CA SER A 250 2.99 11.19 19.71
C SER A 250 2.10 10.08 20.26
N ALA A 251 0.91 9.84 19.67
CA ALA A 251 0.01 8.77 20.09
C ALA A 251 0.59 7.39 19.76
N THR A 252 1.14 7.20 18.55
CA THR A 252 1.81 5.96 18.14
C THR A 252 3.00 5.65 19.05
N ALA A 253 3.79 6.67 19.40
CA ALA A 253 4.93 6.50 20.32
C ALA A 253 4.50 6.08 21.73
N ARG A 254 3.45 6.70 22.29
CA ARG A 254 2.89 6.32 23.60
C ARG A 254 2.32 4.90 23.61
N LEU A 255 1.63 4.51 22.54
CA LEU A 255 1.12 3.13 22.39
C LEU A 255 2.26 2.13 22.29
N ALA A 256 3.33 2.45 21.54
CA ALA A 256 4.51 1.60 21.44
C ALA A 256 5.25 1.47 22.78
N GLU A 257 5.35 2.54 23.57
CA GLU A 257 5.94 2.51 24.91
C GLU A 257 5.12 1.65 25.88
N ARG A 258 3.78 1.75 25.84
CA ARG A 258 2.88 0.89 26.63
C ARG A 258 2.95 -0.56 26.22
N LEU A 259 2.98 -0.83 24.90
CA LEU A 259 3.18 -2.17 24.37
C LEU A 259 4.49 -2.77 24.90
N ARG A 260 5.57 -1.98 24.92
CA ARG A 260 6.86 -2.39 25.49
C ARG A 260 6.78 -2.68 26.99
N ALA A 261 5.99 -1.93 27.75
CA ALA A 261 5.84 -2.11 29.19
C ALA A 261 4.96 -3.32 29.57
N GLY A 262 3.92 -3.62 28.78
CA GLY A 262 2.97 -4.70 29.06
C GLY A 262 3.32 -6.05 28.43
N ALA A 263 4.19 -6.08 27.41
CA ALA A 263 4.55 -7.31 26.71
C ALA A 263 5.39 -8.27 27.57
N ARG A 264 5.08 -9.56 27.47
CA ARG A 264 5.80 -10.65 28.14
C ARG A 264 6.63 -11.45 27.13
N LEU A 265 7.60 -12.23 27.59
CA LEU A 265 8.41 -13.08 26.70
C LEU A 265 7.54 -14.00 25.82
N ALA A 266 6.46 -14.54 26.38
CA ALA A 266 5.54 -15.43 25.68
C ALA A 266 4.78 -14.76 24.51
N ASP A 267 4.64 -13.44 24.52
CA ASP A 267 4.04 -12.65 23.43
C ASP A 267 4.97 -12.57 22.24
N TYR A 268 6.29 -12.62 22.47
CA TYR A 268 7.31 -12.69 21.42
C TYR A 268 7.61 -14.11 20.94
N GLY A 269 6.93 -15.12 21.46
CA GLY A 269 7.28 -16.52 21.22
C GLY A 269 8.57 -16.97 21.92
N LEU A 270 9.00 -16.25 22.96
CA LEU A 270 10.18 -16.59 23.76
C LEU A 270 9.79 -17.26 25.07
N ARG A 271 10.64 -18.18 25.55
CA ARG A 271 10.48 -18.87 26.83
C ARG A 271 11.77 -18.79 27.62
N LEU A 272 11.64 -18.59 28.92
CA LEU A 272 12.75 -18.60 29.86
C LEU A 272 12.54 -19.75 30.85
N ARG A 273 13.24 -20.85 30.62
CA ARG A 273 13.16 -22.05 31.46
C ARG A 273 14.22 -21.99 32.55
N ARG A 274 13.82 -22.33 33.78
CA ARG A 274 14.75 -22.45 34.91
C ARG A 274 15.29 -23.88 34.97
N ASP A 275 16.59 -24.03 35.15
CA ASP A 275 17.25 -25.33 35.37
C ASP A 275 18.08 -25.27 36.66
N PRO A 276 17.44 -25.51 37.82
CA PRO A 276 18.10 -25.47 39.11
C PRO A 276 19.18 -26.54 39.27
N ALA A 277 19.00 -27.72 38.66
CA ALA A 277 19.94 -28.83 38.75
C ALA A 277 21.31 -28.48 38.11
N ARG A 278 21.30 -27.61 37.09
CA ARG A 278 22.50 -27.10 36.42
C ARG A 278 22.84 -25.67 36.80
N GLY A 279 22.09 -25.06 37.70
CA GLY A 279 22.31 -23.69 38.15
C GLY A 279 22.22 -22.65 37.02
N CYS A 280 21.42 -22.88 35.98
CA CYS A 280 21.33 -21.99 34.82
C CYS A 280 19.89 -21.68 34.39
N VAL A 281 19.73 -20.56 33.69
CA VAL A 281 18.47 -20.17 33.04
C VAL A 281 18.64 -20.35 31.53
N VAL A 282 17.68 -20.99 30.88
CA VAL A 282 17.74 -21.28 29.44
C VAL A 282 16.71 -20.43 28.70
N LEU A 283 17.20 -19.58 27.80
CA LEU A 283 16.37 -18.81 26.87
C LEU A 283 16.16 -19.64 25.59
N GLU A 284 14.90 -19.85 25.22
CA GLU A 284 14.47 -20.66 24.08
C GLU A 284 13.40 -19.91 23.27
N SER A 285 13.22 -20.31 22.01
CA SER A 285 12.19 -19.81 21.10
C SER A 285 11.19 -20.90 20.76
N THR A 286 9.90 -20.57 20.68
CA THR A 286 8.88 -21.50 20.18
C THR A 286 9.06 -21.83 18.70
N ALA A 287 9.86 -21.05 17.97
CA ALA A 287 10.28 -21.33 16.60
C ALA A 287 11.53 -22.23 16.52
N LEU A 288 11.98 -22.80 17.65
CA LEU A 288 13.21 -23.58 17.89
C LEU A 288 14.52 -22.81 17.72
N LEU A 289 14.62 -21.94 16.72
CA LEU A 289 15.79 -21.09 16.51
C LEU A 289 15.56 -19.73 17.18
N LEU A 290 16.59 -19.24 17.87
CA LEU A 290 16.64 -17.90 18.47
C LEU A 290 17.04 -16.88 17.40
N PRO A 291 16.17 -15.90 17.10
CA PRO A 291 16.54 -14.81 16.19
C PRO A 291 17.78 -14.07 16.69
N THR A 292 18.67 -13.66 15.78
CA THR A 292 19.97 -13.05 16.14
C THR A 292 19.83 -11.84 17.06
N HIS A 293 18.83 -10.99 16.85
CA HIS A 293 18.57 -9.84 17.71
C HIS A 293 18.13 -10.22 19.15
N VAL A 294 17.50 -11.38 19.33
CA VAL A 294 17.18 -11.94 20.65
C VAL A 294 18.42 -12.54 21.29
N GLU A 295 19.27 -13.21 20.51
CA GLU A 295 20.57 -13.69 20.98
C GLU A 295 21.41 -12.54 21.54
N ASP A 296 21.61 -11.48 20.76
CA ASP A 296 22.39 -10.31 21.15
C ASP A 296 21.81 -9.64 22.41
N ALA A 297 20.48 -9.46 22.45
CA ALA A 297 19.79 -8.91 23.61
C ALA A 297 19.91 -9.81 24.84
N GLY A 298 19.88 -11.14 24.66
CA GLY A 298 20.05 -12.15 25.70
C GLY A 298 21.47 -12.14 26.28
N ARG A 299 22.50 -12.06 25.44
CA ARG A 299 23.90 -11.95 25.88
C ARG A 299 24.15 -10.65 26.64
N ALA A 300 23.62 -9.53 26.13
CA ALA A 300 23.71 -8.24 26.81
C ALA A 300 22.92 -8.21 28.14
N ALA A 301 21.77 -8.88 28.20
CA ALA A 301 20.98 -9.02 29.42
C ALA A 301 21.72 -9.87 30.47
N ALA A 302 22.33 -10.98 30.06
CA ALA A 302 23.18 -11.80 30.92
C ALA A 302 24.33 -10.99 31.50
N ALA A 303 25.10 -10.29 30.66
CA ALA A 303 26.20 -9.44 31.10
C ALA A 303 25.76 -8.35 32.08
N ALA A 304 24.58 -7.75 31.86
CA ALA A 304 24.04 -6.70 32.74
C ALA A 304 23.67 -7.18 34.15
N VAL A 305 23.36 -8.47 34.31
CA VAL A 305 23.12 -9.09 35.62
C VAL A 305 24.36 -9.80 36.18
N GLY A 306 25.53 -9.57 35.58
CA GLY A 306 26.78 -10.24 35.93
C GLY A 306 26.81 -11.73 35.59
N GLY A 307 25.83 -12.21 34.82
CA GLY A 307 25.74 -13.59 34.38
C GLY A 307 26.51 -13.85 33.09
N ARG A 308 26.85 -15.12 32.86
CA ARG A 308 27.56 -15.58 31.67
C ARG A 308 26.62 -16.33 30.74
N ALA A 309 26.53 -15.88 29.49
CA ALA A 309 25.75 -16.55 28.46
C ALA A 309 26.61 -17.56 27.66
N VAL A 310 26.05 -18.73 27.37
CA VAL A 310 26.64 -19.78 26.55
C VAL A 310 25.64 -20.19 25.48
N GLY A 311 25.99 -19.99 24.22
CA GLY A 311 25.17 -20.38 23.08
C GLY A 311 25.26 -21.87 22.78
N VAL A 312 24.12 -22.48 22.46
CA VAL A 312 24.01 -23.89 22.11
C VAL A 312 23.17 -24.06 20.85
N LEU A 313 23.61 -24.94 19.95
CA LEU A 313 22.88 -25.33 18.75
C LEU A 313 22.71 -26.86 18.73
N ALA A 314 21.50 -27.34 18.99
CA ALA A 314 21.15 -28.75 18.91
C ALA A 314 20.56 -29.11 17.55
N TYR A 315 20.92 -30.28 17.04
CA TYR A 315 20.44 -30.79 15.77
C TYR A 315 20.33 -32.33 15.79
N LEU A 316 19.39 -32.89 15.03
CA LEU A 316 19.18 -34.34 14.92
C LEU A 316 19.93 -34.89 13.70
N ALA A 317 21.09 -35.52 13.91
CA ALA A 317 21.82 -36.19 12.86
C ALA A 317 21.16 -37.53 12.46
N ASN A 318 21.15 -37.84 11.17
CA ASN A 318 20.57 -39.07 10.65
C ASN A 318 21.38 -40.30 11.06
N GLU A 319 22.70 -40.16 11.10
CA GLU A 319 23.63 -41.26 11.40
C GLU A 319 24.98 -40.75 11.93
N ILE A 320 25.50 -41.43 12.95
CA ILE A 320 26.89 -41.31 13.42
C ILE A 320 27.59 -42.65 13.13
N ALA A 321 28.72 -42.61 12.42
CA ALA A 321 29.52 -43.80 12.10
C ALA A 321 31.02 -43.50 12.12
N VAL A 322 31.86 -44.53 12.23
CA VAL A 322 33.32 -44.36 12.06
C VAL A 322 33.67 -44.48 10.57
N ALA A 323 34.41 -43.51 10.02
CA ALA A 323 34.78 -43.50 8.62
C ALA A 323 35.66 -44.72 8.26
N GLY A 324 35.34 -45.40 7.16
CA GLY A 324 36.07 -46.58 6.69
C GLY A 324 35.79 -47.88 7.47
N ARG A 325 34.82 -47.89 8.40
CA ARG A 325 34.32 -49.10 9.05
C ARG A 325 32.88 -49.37 8.63
N ASP A 326 32.64 -50.51 8.01
CA ASP A 326 31.30 -50.92 7.62
C ASP A 326 30.60 -51.69 8.75
N GLY A 327 29.33 -51.37 9.01
CA GLY A 327 28.44 -52.13 9.90
C GLY A 327 28.09 -51.50 11.26
N ALA A 328 28.93 -50.62 11.81
CA ALA A 328 28.66 -49.96 13.10
C ALA A 328 28.18 -48.50 12.89
N SER A 329 26.89 -48.25 13.14
CA SER A 329 26.30 -46.91 13.08
C SER A 329 25.27 -46.70 14.19
N VAL A 330 25.09 -45.44 14.58
CA VAL A 330 24.03 -45.01 15.50
C VAL A 330 23.08 -44.08 14.75
N PRO A 331 21.82 -44.47 14.52
CA PRO A 331 20.87 -43.64 13.78
C PRO A 331 20.29 -42.52 14.67
N TYR A 332 19.71 -41.51 14.04
CA TYR A 332 18.85 -40.47 14.65
C TYR A 332 19.33 -39.96 16.00
N SER A 333 20.47 -39.27 15.98
CA SER A 333 21.22 -38.91 17.18
C SER A 333 21.26 -37.40 17.37
N THR A 334 20.92 -36.95 18.59
CA THR A 334 21.10 -35.54 18.98
C THR A 334 22.58 -35.21 19.01
N VAL A 335 22.99 -34.21 18.22
CA VAL A 335 24.33 -33.64 18.21
C VAL A 335 24.22 -32.17 18.63
N VAL A 336 25.15 -31.73 19.49
CA VAL A 336 25.11 -30.37 20.04
C VAL A 336 26.40 -29.62 19.72
N GLY A 337 26.25 -28.44 19.11
CA GLY A 337 27.29 -27.44 18.95
C GLY A 337 27.39 -26.54 20.19
N VAL A 338 28.59 -26.42 20.75
CA VAL A 338 28.82 -25.66 21.99
C VAL A 338 29.84 -24.55 21.78
N GLU A 339 29.54 -23.37 22.32
CA GLU A 339 30.44 -22.21 22.27
C GLU A 339 31.79 -22.51 22.97
N PRO A 340 32.94 -22.08 22.40
CA PRO A 340 34.24 -22.33 23.00
C PRO A 340 34.38 -21.71 24.40
N ALA A 341 35.35 -22.22 25.18
CA ALA A 341 35.72 -21.58 26.43
C ALA A 341 36.35 -20.20 26.15
N ALA A 342 36.04 -19.19 26.97
CA ALA A 342 36.68 -17.88 26.83
C ALA A 342 38.15 -17.98 27.25
N PRO A 343 39.08 -17.30 26.56
CA PRO A 343 40.49 -17.33 26.90
C PRO A 343 40.75 -16.59 28.23
N GLU A 344 41.30 -17.35 29.19
CA GLU A 344 42.14 -16.92 30.32
C GLU A 344 41.62 -15.76 31.19
N SER A 345 40.75 -16.06 32.17
CA SER A 345 40.72 -15.45 33.54
C SER A 345 39.39 -15.68 34.27
N GLU A 346 38.90 -16.92 34.42
CA GLU A 346 37.73 -17.16 35.29
C GLU A 346 37.85 -18.45 36.12
N PRO A 347 37.43 -18.42 37.40
CA PRO A 347 37.51 -19.56 38.29
C PRO A 347 36.60 -20.71 37.81
N GLU A 348 37.15 -21.92 37.93
CA GLU A 348 36.69 -23.25 37.54
C GLU A 348 35.30 -23.70 38.03
N LEU A 349 34.54 -22.82 38.71
CA LEU A 349 33.33 -23.17 39.47
C LEU A 349 32.08 -22.44 38.92
N ALA A 350 31.51 -22.95 37.83
CA ALA A 350 30.05 -22.90 37.50
C ALA A 350 29.73 -23.37 36.06
N LEU A 351 30.70 -23.42 35.16
CA LEU A 351 30.54 -23.84 33.74
C LEU A 351 30.75 -25.35 33.50
N GLY A 352 30.88 -26.12 34.58
CA GLY A 352 31.56 -27.43 34.65
C GLY A 352 31.08 -28.50 33.68
N ASP A 353 32.07 -29.20 33.09
CA ASP A 353 31.97 -30.47 32.36
C ASP A 353 31.28 -30.52 31.00
N LEU A 354 30.78 -29.40 30.46
CA LEU A 354 30.13 -29.44 29.14
C LEU A 354 31.20 -29.52 28.03
N PRO A 355 31.20 -30.55 27.16
CA PRO A 355 32.28 -30.78 26.19
C PRO A 355 32.36 -29.67 25.13
N ARG A 356 33.57 -29.16 24.88
CA ARG A 356 33.84 -28.04 23.95
C ARG A 356 34.99 -28.38 23.00
N PRO A 357 34.77 -29.24 22.01
CA PRO A 357 35.78 -29.54 21.00
C PRO A 357 36.15 -28.29 20.19
N ALA A 358 37.37 -28.27 19.65
CA ALA A 358 37.79 -27.25 18.69
C ALA A 358 37.15 -27.49 17.32
N GLY A 359 37.45 -26.62 16.34
CA GLY A 359 36.97 -26.78 14.97
C GLY A 359 37.41 -28.12 14.36
N ASP A 360 36.49 -28.76 13.64
CA ASP A 360 36.66 -30.06 12.98
C ASP A 360 36.95 -31.25 13.93
N GLU A 361 36.66 -31.06 15.22
CA GLU A 361 36.74 -32.09 16.27
C GLU A 361 35.34 -32.49 16.77
N ILE A 362 35.25 -33.73 17.29
CA ILE A 362 34.01 -34.26 17.89
C ILE A 362 34.32 -34.98 19.19
N VAL A 363 33.41 -34.87 20.15
CA VAL A 363 33.40 -35.62 21.41
C VAL A 363 32.18 -36.51 21.42
N LEU A 364 32.36 -37.81 21.71
CA LEU A 364 31.26 -38.76 21.85
C LEU A 364 31.00 -39.06 23.33
N ASN A 365 29.76 -39.39 23.68
CA ASN A 365 29.51 -40.00 24.99
C ASN A 365 29.98 -41.46 25.00
N ASP A 366 30.22 -42.00 26.20
CA ASP A 366 30.68 -43.38 26.43
C ASP A 366 29.80 -44.44 25.76
N TRP A 367 28.47 -44.30 25.82
CA TRP A 367 27.52 -45.20 25.17
C TRP A 367 27.69 -45.22 23.65
N THR A 368 27.80 -44.05 23.02
CA THR A 368 27.95 -43.91 21.56
C THR A 368 29.31 -44.43 21.12
N ALA A 369 30.37 -44.11 21.86
CA ALA A 369 31.71 -44.62 21.57
C ALA A 369 31.80 -46.14 21.70
N ALA A 370 31.19 -46.72 22.76
CA ALA A 370 31.14 -48.17 22.95
C ALA A 370 30.36 -48.87 21.83
N ARG A 371 29.21 -48.30 21.43
CA ARG A 371 28.39 -48.84 20.34
C ARG A 371 29.10 -48.82 18.98
N LEU A 372 29.91 -47.80 18.73
CA LEU A 372 30.68 -47.66 17.49
C LEU A 372 32.05 -48.38 17.54
N GLY A 373 32.48 -48.83 18.72
CA GLY A 373 33.86 -49.27 18.94
C GLY A 373 34.89 -48.16 18.62
N ALA A 374 34.51 -46.90 18.82
CA ALA A 374 35.31 -45.74 18.46
C ALA A 374 36.40 -45.48 19.51
N ARG A 375 37.59 -45.08 19.05
CA ARG A 375 38.73 -44.70 19.90
C ARG A 375 39.15 -43.27 19.60
N VAL A 376 39.68 -42.58 20.60
CA VAL A 376 40.27 -41.24 20.41
C VAL A 376 41.30 -41.31 19.26
N GLY A 377 41.18 -40.40 18.30
CA GLY A 377 41.93 -40.37 17.04
C GLY A 377 41.16 -40.89 15.83
N ASP A 378 40.06 -41.63 16.00
CA ASP A 378 39.24 -42.11 14.89
C ASP A 378 38.53 -40.94 14.16
N ALA A 379 38.32 -41.09 12.85
CA ALA A 379 37.51 -40.17 12.05
C ALA A 379 36.03 -40.59 12.14
N VAL A 380 35.18 -39.71 12.66
CA VAL A 380 33.74 -39.95 12.82
C VAL A 380 32.98 -39.19 11.74
N ARG A 381 32.15 -39.90 10.99
CA ARG A 381 31.26 -39.37 9.95
C ARG A 381 29.87 -39.12 10.52
N LEU A 382 29.40 -37.89 10.41
CA LEU A 382 28.03 -37.47 10.68
C LEU A 382 27.28 -37.34 9.35
N SER A 383 26.11 -37.96 9.23
CA SER A 383 25.19 -37.78 8.11
C SER A 383 23.95 -37.04 8.59
N PHE A 384 23.48 -36.03 7.87
CA PHE A 384 22.35 -35.18 8.29
C PHE A 384 21.56 -34.66 7.10
N TYR A 385 20.34 -34.19 7.36
CA TYR A 385 19.48 -33.62 6.34
C TYR A 385 19.76 -32.13 6.13
N ARG A 386 20.00 -31.73 4.89
CA ARG A 386 20.06 -30.32 4.51
C ARG A 386 18.90 -30.02 3.58
N LEU A 387 18.27 -28.89 3.80
CA LEU A 387 17.20 -28.42 2.95
C LEU A 387 17.75 -27.44 1.91
N THR A 388 17.61 -27.79 0.63
CA THR A 388 18.06 -26.97 -0.52
C THR A 388 16.90 -26.71 -1.46
N ASP A 389 16.50 -25.45 -1.67
CA ASP A 389 15.49 -25.01 -2.65
C ASP A 389 14.22 -25.89 -2.75
N ALA A 390 13.73 -26.32 -1.57
CA ALA A 390 12.57 -27.19 -1.31
C ALA A 390 12.81 -28.72 -1.29
N ASP A 391 13.93 -29.21 -1.79
CA ASP A 391 14.31 -30.63 -1.71
C ASP A 391 15.16 -30.95 -0.48
N LEU A 392 15.03 -32.18 0.01
CA LEU A 392 15.76 -32.70 1.15
C LEU A 392 16.98 -33.50 0.67
N ALA A 393 18.18 -32.97 0.88
CA ALA A 393 19.43 -33.64 0.58
C ALA A 393 20.02 -34.28 1.86
N THR A 394 20.72 -35.41 1.71
CA THR A 394 21.54 -35.96 2.80
C THR A 394 22.98 -35.55 2.56
N GLU A 395 23.56 -34.81 3.50
CA GLU A 395 24.97 -34.42 3.49
C GLU A 395 25.75 -35.18 4.56
N THR A 396 27.07 -35.21 4.41
CA THR A 396 27.96 -35.84 5.38
C THR A 396 29.13 -34.94 5.73
N ALA A 397 29.51 -34.92 7.00
CA ALA A 397 30.69 -34.23 7.52
C ALA A 397 31.54 -35.19 8.34
N THR A 398 32.86 -35.05 8.30
CA THR A 398 33.80 -35.92 9.03
C THR A 398 34.59 -35.10 10.04
N PHE A 399 34.69 -35.62 11.26
CA PHE A 399 35.34 -34.97 12.40
C PHE A 399 36.35 -35.91 13.05
N ARG A 400 37.38 -35.36 13.69
CA ARG A 400 38.34 -36.15 14.48
C ARG A 400 37.83 -36.35 15.90
N LEU A 401 37.72 -37.59 16.36
CA LEU A 401 37.33 -37.91 17.75
C LEU A 401 38.46 -37.54 18.72
N THR A 402 38.25 -36.57 19.60
CA THR A 402 39.29 -36.09 20.53
C THR A 402 39.07 -36.51 21.98
N ALA A 403 37.83 -36.75 22.38
CA ALA A 403 37.52 -37.24 23.72
C ALA A 403 36.27 -38.13 23.74
N ILE A 404 36.19 -38.98 24.75
CA ILE A 404 34.99 -39.74 25.10
C ILE A 404 34.60 -39.33 26.52
N VAL A 405 33.36 -38.87 26.71
CA VAL A 405 32.88 -38.37 28.00
C VAL A 405 31.89 -39.33 28.64
N PRO A 406 31.91 -39.51 29.97
CA PRO A 406 30.92 -40.34 30.64
C PRO A 406 29.53 -39.72 30.49
N LEU A 407 28.49 -40.54 30.43
CA LEU A 407 27.09 -40.08 30.44
C LEU A 407 26.67 -39.64 31.86
N ALA A 408 27.38 -38.66 32.39
CA ALA A 408 27.16 -38.05 33.70
C ALA A 408 27.40 -36.53 33.63
N GLY A 409 27.05 -35.82 34.70
CA GLY A 409 27.31 -34.38 34.77
C GLY A 409 26.63 -33.61 33.64
N ALA A 410 27.27 -32.56 33.13
CA ALA A 410 26.71 -31.67 32.12
C ALA A 410 26.58 -32.30 30.72
N ALA A 411 27.35 -33.37 30.43
CA ALA A 411 27.23 -34.11 29.17
C ALA A 411 25.96 -34.98 29.10
N ALA A 412 25.36 -35.31 30.25
CA ALA A 412 24.11 -36.06 30.36
C ALA A 412 22.87 -35.17 30.52
N ASP A 413 22.86 -33.99 29.90
CA ASP A 413 21.74 -33.05 29.99
C ASP A 413 20.78 -33.18 28.79
N PRO A 414 19.56 -33.72 28.97
CA PRO A 414 18.55 -33.77 27.92
C PRO A 414 18.02 -32.38 27.54
N GLY A 415 18.15 -31.39 28.43
CA GLY A 415 17.72 -30.00 28.22
C GLY A 415 18.66 -29.18 27.32
N LEU A 416 19.70 -29.79 26.74
CA LEU A 416 20.51 -29.17 25.68
C LEU A 416 19.79 -29.16 24.32
N ALA A 417 18.91 -30.12 24.09
CA ALA A 417 18.01 -30.10 22.94
C ALA A 417 16.69 -29.40 23.32
N PRO A 418 16.19 -28.47 22.49
CA PRO A 418 14.89 -27.84 22.75
C PRO A 418 13.76 -28.86 22.57
N GLU A 419 12.63 -28.60 23.23
CA GLU A 419 11.43 -29.42 23.06
C GLU A 419 10.83 -29.25 21.66
N TYR A 420 10.52 -30.37 21.00
CA TYR A 420 9.83 -30.42 19.72
C TYR A 420 8.59 -31.32 19.79
N PRO A 421 7.38 -30.80 19.46
CA PRO A 421 6.14 -31.59 19.47
C PRO A 421 6.14 -32.75 18.46
N GLY A 422 5.81 -33.95 18.93
CA GLY A 422 5.85 -35.19 18.17
C GLY A 422 7.22 -35.89 18.16
N VAL A 423 8.22 -35.37 18.90
CA VAL A 423 9.53 -36.04 19.08
C VAL A 423 9.87 -36.09 20.56
N THR A 424 10.18 -34.97 21.21
CA THR A 424 10.69 -34.97 22.59
C THR A 424 9.61 -35.27 23.64
N ASP A 425 8.34 -35.13 23.28
CA ASP A 425 7.15 -35.42 24.08
C ASP A 425 6.69 -36.88 24.00
N THR A 426 7.21 -37.66 23.05
CA THR A 426 6.87 -39.09 22.88
C THR A 426 7.66 -39.99 23.83
N ALA A 427 7.07 -41.13 24.23
CA ALA A 427 7.74 -42.09 25.12
C ALA A 427 8.76 -42.98 24.38
N HIS A 428 8.49 -43.31 23.12
CA HIS A 428 9.28 -44.24 22.29
C HIS A 428 9.75 -43.56 20.99
N ILE A 429 10.90 -43.99 20.45
CA ILE A 429 11.40 -43.50 19.15
C ILE A 429 10.47 -43.94 18.02
N ALA A 430 9.90 -45.14 18.13
CA ALA A 430 8.92 -45.66 17.16
C ALA A 430 7.68 -44.77 16.98
N ASP A 431 7.35 -43.91 17.96
CA ASP A 431 6.20 -43.01 17.90
C ASP A 431 6.56 -41.61 17.36
N TRP A 432 7.79 -41.38 16.93
CA TRP A 432 8.23 -40.09 16.42
C TRP A 432 7.50 -39.70 15.13
N ASP A 433 6.98 -38.49 15.10
CA ASP A 433 6.32 -37.87 13.94
C ASP A 433 7.02 -36.55 13.53
N PRO A 434 8.27 -36.61 13.04
CA PRO A 434 8.98 -35.44 12.56
C PRO A 434 8.45 -34.96 11.19
N PRO A 435 8.69 -33.70 10.82
CA PRO A 435 8.24 -33.12 9.54
C PRO A 435 9.10 -33.55 8.33
N PHE A 436 10.03 -34.49 8.54
CA PHE A 436 10.98 -35.01 7.55
C PHE A 436 10.99 -36.54 7.60
N PRO A 437 11.33 -37.24 6.50
CA PRO A 437 11.35 -38.69 6.45
C PRO A 437 12.37 -39.27 7.44
N ILE A 438 11.91 -40.23 8.23
CA ILE A 438 12.72 -41.01 9.16
C ILE A 438 12.49 -42.51 8.87
N ASP A 439 13.56 -43.30 8.78
CA ASP A 439 13.48 -44.76 8.59
C ASP A 439 13.61 -45.45 9.95
N LEU A 440 12.48 -45.56 10.64
CA LEU A 440 12.40 -46.18 11.97
C LEU A 440 12.83 -47.65 11.98
N ARG A 441 12.89 -48.33 10.82
CA ARG A 441 13.39 -49.72 10.73
C ARG A 441 14.88 -49.83 11.07
N ARG A 442 15.62 -48.71 11.07
CA ARG A 442 17.03 -48.66 11.47
C ARG A 442 17.20 -48.61 13.00
N VAL A 443 16.16 -48.25 13.73
CA VAL A 443 16.17 -48.12 15.20
C VAL A 443 16.15 -49.51 15.82
N GLN A 444 17.10 -49.78 16.72
CA GLN A 444 17.24 -51.06 17.42
C GLN A 444 16.71 -50.96 18.85
N PRO A 445 16.42 -52.09 19.53
CA PRO A 445 15.96 -52.07 20.93
C PRO A 445 16.89 -51.28 21.87
N VAL A 446 18.20 -51.34 21.63
CA VAL A 446 19.20 -50.57 22.39
C VAL A 446 19.08 -49.05 22.22
N ASP A 447 18.55 -48.55 21.09
CA ASP A 447 18.26 -47.13 20.89
C ASP A 447 17.04 -46.69 21.70
N GLU A 448 16.00 -47.55 21.76
CA GLU A 448 14.81 -47.33 22.58
C GLU A 448 15.17 -47.32 24.07
N ASP A 449 16.06 -48.22 24.50
CA ASP A 449 16.58 -48.24 25.87
C ASP A 449 17.28 -46.92 26.21
N TYR A 450 18.14 -46.41 25.33
CA TYR A 450 18.78 -45.10 25.51
C TYR A 450 17.74 -43.97 25.58
N TRP A 451 16.74 -43.96 24.71
CA TRP A 451 15.71 -42.90 24.71
C TRP A 451 14.86 -42.92 25.97
N ARG A 452 14.49 -44.10 26.47
CA ARG A 452 13.75 -44.26 27.71
C ARG A 452 14.54 -43.72 28.90
N ASP A 453 15.83 -44.04 28.98
CA ASP A 453 16.65 -43.77 30.17
C ASP A 453 17.30 -42.38 30.13
N HIS A 454 17.59 -41.84 28.93
CA HIS A 454 18.34 -40.60 28.73
C HIS A 454 17.67 -39.57 27.81
N ARG A 455 16.51 -39.87 27.21
CA ARG A 455 15.74 -38.94 26.34
C ARG A 455 16.63 -38.30 25.26
N ALA A 456 16.45 -36.99 25.01
CA ALA A 456 17.18 -36.23 23.99
C ALA A 456 18.63 -35.88 24.36
N THR A 457 19.22 -36.53 25.37
CA THR A 457 20.60 -36.30 25.79
C THR A 457 21.57 -36.46 24.62
N PRO A 458 22.47 -35.49 24.38
CA PRO A 458 23.38 -35.52 23.24
C PRO A 458 24.26 -36.76 23.19
N LYS A 459 24.35 -37.34 22.00
CA LYS A 459 25.24 -38.48 21.71
C LYS A 459 26.62 -38.03 21.24
N ALA A 460 26.70 -36.82 20.70
CA ALA A 460 27.94 -36.20 20.26
C ALA A 460 27.93 -34.68 20.46
N PHE A 461 29.12 -34.11 20.61
CA PHE A 461 29.37 -32.68 20.72
C PHE A 461 30.35 -32.23 19.64
N VAL A 462 30.09 -31.08 19.03
CA VAL A 462 30.96 -30.42 18.03
C VAL A 462 31.15 -28.95 18.41
N SER A 463 32.07 -28.26 17.74
CA SER A 463 32.21 -26.82 17.96
C SER A 463 30.95 -26.08 17.48
N LEU A 464 30.57 -24.99 18.16
CA LEU A 464 29.43 -24.18 17.71
C LEU A 464 29.64 -23.62 16.30
N ALA A 465 30.89 -23.28 15.94
CA ALA A 465 31.21 -22.79 14.61
C ALA A 465 30.92 -23.83 13.52
N ASP A 466 31.26 -25.10 13.76
CA ASP A 466 30.96 -26.18 12.83
C ASP A 466 29.45 -26.46 12.77
N ALA A 467 28.76 -26.48 13.92
CA ALA A 467 27.31 -26.65 13.97
C ALA A 467 26.58 -25.54 13.18
N GLN A 468 27.00 -24.29 13.33
CA GLN A 468 26.42 -23.15 12.61
C GLN A 468 26.70 -23.23 11.11
N ARG A 469 27.94 -23.60 10.73
CA ARG A 469 28.34 -23.82 9.33
C ARG A 469 27.50 -24.90 8.66
N LEU A 470 27.22 -26.00 9.35
CA LEU A 470 26.50 -27.15 8.80
C LEU A 470 24.97 -26.98 8.81
N TRP A 471 24.40 -26.36 9.85
CA TRP A 471 22.95 -26.40 10.08
C TRP A 471 22.25 -25.05 10.10
N ALA A 472 22.97 -23.95 10.35
CA ALA A 472 22.38 -22.61 10.46
C ALA A 472 22.68 -21.70 9.26
N ALA A 473 23.73 -21.97 8.48
CA ALA A 473 24.20 -21.08 7.41
C ALA A 473 23.11 -20.67 6.39
N ASP A 474 22.26 -21.60 5.95
CA ASP A 474 21.22 -21.32 4.95
C ASP A 474 19.95 -20.69 5.54
N HIS A 475 19.79 -20.73 6.86
CA HIS A 475 18.55 -20.38 7.58
C HIS A 475 18.79 -19.31 8.65
N GLU A 476 19.89 -18.57 8.52
CA GLU A 476 20.35 -17.57 9.49
C GLU A 476 19.30 -16.49 9.80
N ARG A 477 18.39 -16.20 8.86
CA ARG A 477 17.24 -15.29 9.08
C ARG A 477 16.33 -15.72 10.24
N PHE A 478 16.31 -17.02 10.58
CA PHE A 478 15.52 -17.59 11.67
C PHE A 478 16.31 -17.71 12.98
N GLY A 479 17.65 -17.63 12.92
CA GLY A 479 18.51 -17.76 14.07
C GLY A 479 19.71 -18.68 13.85
N ARG A 480 20.68 -18.60 14.77
CA ARG A 480 21.92 -19.41 14.75
C ARG A 480 22.06 -20.36 15.93
N LEU A 481 21.19 -20.23 16.92
CA LEU A 481 21.20 -21.01 18.16
C LEU A 481 19.82 -21.60 18.41
N THR A 482 19.77 -22.75 19.07
CA THR A 482 18.51 -23.30 19.60
C THR A 482 18.22 -22.75 20.99
N SER A 483 19.27 -22.49 21.78
CA SER A 483 19.13 -21.96 23.13
C SER A 483 20.32 -21.13 23.56
N LEU A 484 20.08 -20.21 24.49
CA LEU A 484 21.10 -19.41 25.16
C LEU A 484 21.02 -19.69 26.66
N ARG A 485 22.06 -20.30 27.22
CA ARG A 485 22.12 -20.69 28.64
C ARG A 485 22.84 -19.62 29.43
N VAL A 486 22.18 -19.06 30.45
CA VAL A 486 22.69 -17.98 31.28
C VAL A 486 22.99 -18.51 32.67
N TYR A 487 24.27 -18.49 33.03
CA TYR A 487 24.77 -18.91 34.34
C TYR A 487 24.99 -17.68 35.24
N PRO A 488 24.67 -17.76 36.53
CA PRO A 488 24.93 -16.68 37.48
C PRO A 488 26.44 -16.54 37.74
N PRO A 489 26.91 -15.37 38.20
CA PRO A 489 28.30 -15.17 38.60
C PRO A 489 28.70 -16.09 39.76
N ALA A 490 29.97 -16.49 39.78
CA ALA A 490 30.53 -17.34 40.84
C ALA A 490 30.31 -16.72 42.23
N GLY A 491 29.72 -17.49 43.16
CA GLY A 491 29.40 -17.05 44.53
C GLY A 491 27.97 -16.51 44.76
N ALA A 492 27.19 -16.25 43.70
CA ALA A 492 25.82 -15.75 43.83
C ALA A 492 24.83 -16.80 44.39
N LEU A 493 25.04 -18.08 44.08
CA LEU A 493 24.22 -19.20 44.58
C LEU A 493 24.53 -19.58 46.05
N ALA A 494 25.77 -19.31 46.51
CA ALA A 494 26.22 -19.66 47.86
C ALA A 494 25.65 -18.72 48.95
N THR A 495 25.22 -17.51 48.57
CA THR A 495 24.71 -16.49 49.50
C THR A 495 23.18 -16.49 49.64
N THR A 496 22.45 -17.15 48.74
CA THR A 496 20.98 -17.05 48.64
C THR A 496 20.25 -18.33 49.03
N GLY A 497 20.88 -19.50 48.98
CA GLY A 497 20.30 -20.80 49.40
C GLY A 497 19.00 -21.19 48.66
N SER A 498 18.57 -20.38 47.70
CA SER A 498 17.26 -20.47 47.05
C SER A 498 17.34 -19.77 45.70
N TRP A 499 16.94 -20.49 44.66
CA TRP A 499 16.65 -19.91 43.34
C TRP A 499 15.54 -18.83 43.39
N ASP A 500 14.80 -18.77 44.50
CA ASP A 500 13.67 -17.88 44.76
C ASP A 500 13.92 -16.90 45.94
N GLY A 501 15.13 -16.81 46.52
CA GLY A 501 15.42 -16.07 47.76
C GLY A 501 16.54 -15.04 47.65
N ALA A 502 16.31 -13.85 48.21
CA ALA A 502 17.07 -12.61 48.03
C ALA A 502 18.49 -12.58 48.63
N THR A 503 19.41 -11.86 47.96
CA THR A 503 20.46 -11.09 48.64
C THR A 503 20.48 -9.63 48.18
N ALA A 504 20.75 -8.80 49.16
CA ALA A 504 20.72 -7.35 49.16
C ALA A 504 21.80 -6.76 48.26
N ASP A 505 21.40 -6.38 47.04
CA ASP A 505 21.95 -5.20 46.38
C ASP A 505 20.88 -4.57 45.49
N ARG A 506 20.93 -3.26 45.25
CA ARG A 506 19.78 -2.42 44.84
C ARG A 506 19.16 -2.71 43.45
N ALA A 507 19.53 -3.80 42.79
CA ALA A 507 18.97 -4.27 41.52
C ALA A 507 18.04 -5.51 41.63
N THR A 508 18.01 -6.21 42.79
CA THR A 508 17.33 -7.52 42.97
C THR A 508 16.12 -7.49 43.90
N ALA A 509 15.50 -6.33 44.14
CA ALA A 509 14.39 -6.21 45.10
C ALA A 509 13.12 -7.02 44.78
N HIS A 510 12.98 -7.65 43.60
CA HIS A 510 11.77 -8.38 43.19
C HIS A 510 12.07 -9.60 42.27
N GLY A 511 12.32 -10.80 42.82
CA GLY A 511 12.00 -12.07 42.12
C GLY A 511 13.13 -13.04 41.67
N GLY A 512 14.38 -12.92 42.13
CA GLY A 512 15.46 -13.89 41.85
C GLY A 512 16.20 -13.69 40.51
N PHE A 513 17.21 -14.54 40.23
CA PHE A 513 18.11 -14.40 39.07
C PHE A 513 17.37 -14.49 37.72
N ALA A 514 16.46 -15.46 37.56
CA ALA A 514 15.67 -15.60 36.34
C ALA A 514 14.82 -14.35 36.03
N ALA A 515 14.18 -13.76 37.05
CA ALA A 515 13.42 -12.53 36.88
C ALA A 515 14.30 -11.32 36.56
N ALA A 516 15.54 -11.29 37.08
CA ALA A 516 16.51 -10.27 36.73
C ALA A 516 16.93 -10.38 35.24
N VAL A 517 17.20 -11.60 34.77
CA VAL A 517 17.51 -11.88 33.35
C VAL A 517 16.32 -11.50 32.47
N GLU A 518 15.10 -11.93 32.81
CA GLU A 518 13.88 -11.60 32.07
C GLU A 518 13.66 -10.09 31.95
N ARG A 519 13.77 -9.35 33.07
CA ARG A 519 13.62 -7.89 33.09
C ARG A 519 14.69 -7.20 32.26
N ALA A 520 15.94 -7.64 32.36
CA ALA A 520 17.06 -7.10 31.58
C ALA A 520 16.93 -7.40 30.07
N LEU A 521 16.32 -8.54 29.72
CA LEU A 521 16.04 -8.94 28.34
C LEU A 521 14.90 -8.09 27.76
N LEU A 522 13.76 -8.00 28.45
CA LEU A 522 12.61 -7.19 28.03
C LEU A 522 12.97 -5.71 27.88
N SER A 523 13.87 -5.19 28.74
CA SER A 523 14.32 -3.80 28.63
C SER A 523 15.17 -3.53 27.38
N ARG A 524 15.71 -4.56 26.72
CA ARG A 524 16.59 -4.48 25.54
C ARG A 524 15.91 -4.91 24.24
N ILE A 525 14.88 -5.73 24.30
CA ILE A 525 14.10 -6.16 23.14
C ILE A 525 13.26 -4.99 22.62
N ASP A 526 13.28 -4.74 21.31
CA ASP A 526 12.31 -3.85 20.65
C ASP A 526 11.09 -4.67 20.17
N PRO A 527 9.86 -4.38 20.65
CA PRO A 527 8.67 -5.07 20.16
C PRO A 527 8.54 -5.04 18.63
N ALA A 528 8.96 -3.94 18.00
CA ALA A 528 8.83 -3.77 16.56
C ALA A 528 9.77 -4.67 15.74
N THR A 529 10.93 -5.07 16.28
CA THR A 529 11.87 -5.98 15.59
C THR A 529 11.37 -7.43 15.62
N LEU A 530 10.64 -7.80 16.67
CA LEU A 530 9.99 -9.11 16.79
C LEU A 530 8.63 -9.20 16.10
N GLY A 531 8.16 -8.11 15.50
CA GLY A 531 6.93 -8.10 14.69
C GLY A 531 5.67 -7.63 15.43
N LEU A 532 5.77 -7.25 16.71
CA LEU A 532 4.70 -6.58 17.45
C LEU A 532 4.79 -5.07 17.17
N ARG A 533 4.12 -4.61 16.10
CA ARG A 533 4.19 -3.21 15.64
C ARG A 533 2.87 -2.49 15.82
N VAL A 534 2.94 -1.28 16.40
CA VAL A 534 1.82 -0.35 16.40
C VAL A 534 1.77 0.35 15.04
N GLU A 535 0.70 0.11 14.30
CA GLU A 535 0.44 0.73 13.01
C GLU A 535 -0.63 1.81 13.14
N ASP A 536 -0.37 2.99 12.58
CA ASP A 536 -1.39 4.02 12.39
C ASP A 536 -2.16 3.74 11.10
N LEU A 537 -3.34 3.15 11.26
CA LEU A 537 -4.21 2.75 10.16
C LEU A 537 -4.81 3.97 9.47
N ARG A 538 -5.15 5.01 10.24
CA ARG A 538 -5.88 6.17 9.74
C ARG A 538 -4.99 7.05 8.88
N SER A 539 -3.76 7.35 9.30
CA SER A 539 -2.83 8.12 8.48
C SER A 539 -2.43 7.36 7.22
N ARG A 540 -2.23 6.04 7.31
CA ARG A 540 -1.97 5.17 6.16
C ARG A 540 -3.13 5.16 5.16
N ALA A 541 -4.37 5.03 5.64
CA ALA A 541 -5.54 5.09 4.77
C ALA A 541 -5.74 6.47 4.14
N LEU A 542 -5.50 7.56 4.87
CA LEU A 542 -5.54 8.92 4.31
C LEU A 542 -4.45 9.15 3.27
N ALA A 543 -3.24 8.61 3.49
CA ALA A 543 -2.16 8.65 2.51
C ALA A 543 -2.52 7.87 1.24
N ALA A 544 -3.09 6.67 1.38
CA ALA A 544 -3.58 5.88 0.25
C ALA A 544 -4.74 6.57 -0.50
N GLY A 545 -5.66 7.20 0.22
CA GLY A 545 -6.83 7.89 -0.36
C GLY A 545 -6.49 9.19 -1.11
N ARG A 546 -5.31 9.79 -0.87
CA ARG A 546 -4.81 10.90 -1.69
C ARG A 546 -4.42 10.45 -3.10
N GLY A 547 -4.11 9.16 -3.28
CA GLY A 547 -3.52 8.63 -4.51
C GLY A 547 -2.12 9.19 -4.77
N THR A 548 -1.37 8.53 -5.64
CA THR A 548 -0.11 9.07 -6.16
C THR A 548 -0.35 10.06 -7.32
N THR A 549 -1.58 10.14 -7.83
CA THR A 549 -1.94 10.85 -9.05
C THR A 549 -2.86 12.04 -8.76
N ASP A 550 -2.49 13.24 -9.23
CA ASP A 550 -3.34 14.44 -9.15
C ASP A 550 -4.45 14.40 -10.22
N PHE A 551 -5.58 13.79 -9.88
CA PHE A 551 -6.75 13.72 -10.75
C PHE A 551 -7.31 15.11 -11.11
N ALA A 552 -7.25 16.08 -10.19
CA ALA A 552 -7.74 17.43 -10.48
C ALA A 552 -6.86 18.11 -11.54
N GLY A 553 -5.53 17.99 -11.41
CA GLY A 553 -4.58 18.45 -12.43
C GLY A 553 -4.77 17.77 -13.78
N LEU A 554 -4.99 16.46 -13.81
CA LEU A 554 -5.27 15.71 -15.05
C LEU A 554 -6.56 16.17 -15.74
N PHE A 555 -7.68 16.23 -15.00
CA PHE A 555 -8.96 16.69 -15.56
C PHE A 555 -8.89 18.15 -16.00
N LEU A 556 -8.18 19.01 -15.26
CA LEU A 556 -7.93 20.39 -15.66
C LEU A 556 -7.09 20.47 -16.95
N GLY A 557 -6.06 19.62 -17.07
CA GLY A 557 -5.24 19.49 -18.27
C GLY A 557 -6.05 19.08 -19.50
N PHE A 558 -6.92 18.07 -19.39
CA PHE A 558 -7.86 17.70 -20.45
C PHE A 558 -8.86 18.81 -20.78
N SER A 559 -9.34 19.50 -19.74
CA SER A 559 -10.33 20.57 -19.86
C SER A 559 -9.75 21.87 -20.42
N PHE A 560 -8.43 22.04 -20.45
CA PHE A 560 -7.77 23.23 -21.01
C PHE A 560 -8.19 23.49 -22.46
N PHE A 561 -8.35 22.46 -23.29
CA PHE A 561 -8.74 22.64 -24.68
C PHE A 561 -10.21 23.01 -24.84
N LEU A 562 -11.08 22.41 -24.04
CA LEU A 562 -12.49 22.77 -24.00
C LEU A 562 -12.63 24.23 -23.53
N LEU A 563 -11.84 24.64 -22.54
CA LEU A 563 -11.76 26.02 -22.09
C LEU A 563 -11.26 26.94 -23.21
N ALA A 564 -10.14 26.61 -23.87
CA ALA A 564 -9.59 27.41 -24.96
C ALA A 564 -10.59 27.56 -26.12
N ALA A 565 -11.26 26.47 -26.52
CA ALA A 565 -12.31 26.49 -27.54
C ALA A 565 -13.51 27.36 -27.12
N ALA A 566 -13.96 27.26 -25.86
CA ALA A 566 -15.03 28.09 -25.33
C ALA A 566 -14.66 29.58 -25.29
N LEU A 567 -13.43 29.92 -24.94
CA LEU A 567 -12.92 31.30 -24.95
C LEU A 567 -12.79 31.85 -26.37
N LEU A 568 -12.30 31.04 -27.32
CA LEU A 568 -12.25 31.41 -28.74
C LEU A 568 -13.64 31.66 -29.31
N LEU A 569 -14.60 30.78 -28.98
CA LEU A 569 -16.00 30.95 -29.35
C LEU A 569 -16.58 32.22 -28.73
N THR A 570 -16.31 32.48 -27.45
CA THR A 570 -16.73 33.72 -26.77
C THR A 570 -16.18 34.95 -27.46
N GLY A 571 -14.89 34.95 -27.84
CA GLY A 571 -14.26 36.03 -28.57
C GLY A 571 -14.86 36.24 -29.96
N LEU A 572 -15.20 35.17 -30.68
CA LEU A 572 -15.88 35.22 -31.97
C LEU A 572 -17.29 35.81 -31.82
N LEU A 573 -18.09 35.31 -30.88
CA LEU A 573 -19.44 35.78 -30.63
C LEU A 573 -19.46 37.26 -30.23
N LEU A 574 -18.51 37.67 -29.38
CA LEU A 574 -18.33 39.07 -29.03
C LEU A 574 -17.97 39.93 -30.24
N ARG A 575 -17.06 39.45 -31.10
CA ARG A 575 -16.69 40.17 -32.32
C ARG A 575 -17.90 40.36 -33.23
N LEU A 576 -18.68 39.31 -33.47
CA LEU A 576 -19.93 39.39 -34.24
C LEU A 576 -20.94 40.35 -33.59
N ALA A 577 -21.06 40.35 -32.26
CA ALA A 577 -21.93 41.26 -31.53
C ALA A 577 -21.53 42.73 -31.72
N VAL A 578 -20.23 43.03 -31.68
CA VAL A 578 -19.70 44.38 -31.91
C VAL A 578 -19.85 44.80 -33.38
N GLU A 579 -19.61 43.90 -34.33
CA GLU A 579 -19.75 44.18 -35.76
C GLU A 579 -21.19 44.56 -36.14
N ARG A 580 -22.20 43.90 -35.55
CA ARG A 580 -23.62 44.23 -35.78
C ARG A 580 -23.99 45.64 -35.30
N ARG A 581 -23.21 46.22 -34.38
CA ARG A 581 -23.41 47.58 -33.83
C ARG A 581 -22.37 48.57 -34.34
N ALA A 582 -21.60 48.22 -35.37
CA ALA A 582 -20.52 49.06 -35.87
C ALA A 582 -20.99 50.47 -36.25
N ALA A 583 -22.19 50.59 -36.86
CA ALA A 583 -22.80 51.87 -37.22
C ALA A 583 -23.13 52.73 -35.99
N GLU A 584 -23.69 52.13 -34.92
CA GLU A 584 -23.97 52.80 -33.64
C GLU A 584 -22.68 53.33 -32.99
N LEU A 585 -21.64 52.50 -32.97
CA LEU A 585 -20.32 52.86 -32.44
C LEU A 585 -19.62 53.95 -33.27
N GLY A 586 -19.86 53.96 -34.59
CA GLY A 586 -19.41 55.00 -35.51
C GLY A 586 -20.12 56.33 -35.24
N LEU A 587 -21.43 56.30 -35.01
CA LEU A 587 -22.23 57.48 -34.67
C LEU A 587 -21.77 58.11 -33.35
N LEU A 588 -21.54 57.30 -32.30
CA LEU A 588 -21.04 57.78 -31.02
C LEU A 588 -19.69 58.51 -31.17
N GLN A 589 -18.80 57.97 -32.00
CA GLN A 589 -17.50 58.61 -32.29
C GLN A 589 -17.65 59.89 -33.12
N ALA A 590 -18.58 59.91 -34.09
CA ALA A 590 -18.87 61.09 -34.91
C ALA A 590 -19.45 62.26 -34.09
N VAL A 591 -20.22 61.95 -33.04
CA VAL A 591 -20.78 62.93 -32.09
C VAL A 591 -19.73 63.42 -31.06
N GLY A 592 -18.48 62.95 -31.15
CA GLY A 592 -17.35 63.43 -30.34
C GLY A 592 -16.97 62.55 -29.14
N TRP A 593 -17.50 61.32 -29.03
CA TRP A 593 -17.03 60.41 -27.99
C TRP A 593 -15.64 59.85 -28.35
N PRO A 594 -14.64 59.94 -27.46
CA PRO A 594 -13.33 59.35 -27.73
C PRO A 594 -13.43 57.83 -27.76
N ALA A 595 -12.71 57.19 -28.68
CA ALA A 595 -12.67 55.72 -28.83
C ALA A 595 -12.32 54.99 -27.52
N GLN A 596 -11.59 55.64 -26.63
CA GLN A 596 -11.29 55.10 -25.31
C GLN A 596 -12.53 54.96 -24.42
N ARG A 597 -13.43 55.95 -24.44
CA ARG A 597 -14.67 55.98 -23.66
C ARG A 597 -15.69 54.98 -24.20
N VAL A 598 -15.80 54.87 -25.53
CA VAL A 598 -16.61 53.83 -26.20
C VAL A 598 -16.10 52.44 -25.86
N GLY A 599 -14.78 52.22 -25.88
CA GLY A 599 -14.19 50.94 -25.49
C GLY A 599 -14.41 50.59 -24.01
N ARG A 600 -14.37 51.58 -23.10
CA ARG A 600 -14.70 51.36 -21.68
C ARG A 600 -16.17 51.00 -21.48
N LEU A 601 -17.08 51.65 -22.21
CA LEU A 601 -18.51 51.34 -22.18
C LEU A 601 -18.78 49.89 -22.60
N LEU A 602 -18.22 49.46 -23.74
CA LEU A 602 -18.33 48.08 -24.21
C LEU A 602 -17.71 47.09 -23.22
N LEU A 603 -16.55 47.41 -22.64
CA LEU A 603 -15.93 46.56 -21.64
C LEU A 603 -16.83 46.41 -20.41
N THR A 604 -17.40 47.51 -19.89
CA THR A 604 -18.30 47.44 -18.73
C THR A 604 -19.57 46.65 -19.02
N GLU A 605 -20.13 46.78 -20.22
CA GLU A 605 -21.30 46.02 -20.65
C GLU A 605 -20.98 44.51 -20.69
N GLN A 606 -19.88 44.15 -21.33
CA GLN A 606 -19.50 42.74 -21.49
C GLN A 606 -18.99 42.10 -20.20
N VAL A 607 -18.43 42.87 -19.26
CA VAL A 607 -18.08 42.38 -17.92
C VAL A 607 -19.34 42.04 -17.12
N VAL A 608 -20.41 42.84 -17.22
CA VAL A 608 -21.70 42.51 -16.59
C VAL A 608 -22.29 41.24 -17.21
N VAL A 609 -22.24 41.12 -18.54
CA VAL A 609 -22.67 39.92 -19.27
C VAL A 609 -21.85 38.69 -18.88
N ALA A 610 -20.54 38.84 -18.72
CA ALA A 610 -19.66 37.79 -18.24
C ALA A 610 -20.04 37.34 -16.82
N GLY A 611 -20.41 38.27 -15.93
CA GLY A 611 -20.93 37.93 -14.59
C GLY A 611 -22.16 37.02 -14.64
N PHE A 612 -23.16 37.36 -15.46
CA PHE A 612 -24.34 36.50 -15.67
C PHE A 612 -23.98 35.15 -16.31
N GLY A 613 -23.06 35.17 -17.29
CA GLY A 613 -22.53 33.95 -17.91
C GLY A 613 -21.83 33.04 -16.90
N THR A 614 -21.02 33.59 -16.00
CA THR A 614 -20.33 32.84 -14.95
C THR A 614 -21.31 32.19 -13.98
N LEU A 615 -22.36 32.89 -13.55
CA LEU A 615 -23.41 32.32 -12.68
C LEU A 615 -24.12 31.15 -13.36
N GLY A 616 -24.52 31.31 -14.63
CA GLY A 616 -25.10 30.20 -15.40
C GLY A 616 -24.11 29.05 -15.62
N GLY A 617 -22.83 29.38 -15.84
CA GLY A 617 -21.76 28.42 -16.03
C GLY A 617 -21.44 27.59 -14.79
N VAL A 618 -21.55 28.14 -13.59
CA VAL A 618 -21.43 27.37 -12.34
C VAL A 618 -22.51 26.29 -12.24
N ALA A 619 -23.76 26.64 -12.53
CA ALA A 619 -24.88 25.70 -12.54
C ALA A 619 -24.69 24.61 -13.62
N LEU A 620 -24.29 25.00 -14.83
CA LEU A 620 -23.96 24.06 -15.91
C LEU A 620 -22.76 23.17 -15.54
N GLY A 621 -21.76 23.71 -14.85
CA GLY A 621 -20.58 22.97 -14.41
C GLY A 621 -20.92 21.85 -13.42
N ARG A 622 -21.87 22.09 -12.51
CA ARG A 622 -22.42 21.04 -11.63
C ARG A 622 -23.08 19.92 -12.43
N GLY A 623 -23.94 20.29 -13.40
CA GLY A 623 -24.60 19.31 -14.28
C GLY A 623 -23.60 18.51 -15.11
N TYR A 624 -22.59 19.19 -15.67
CA TYR A 624 -21.51 18.57 -16.43
C TYR A 624 -20.69 17.59 -15.58
N ALA A 625 -20.32 17.97 -14.35
CA ALA A 625 -19.63 17.07 -13.42
C ALA A 625 -20.47 15.83 -13.09
N GLY A 626 -21.77 16.00 -12.85
CA GLY A 626 -22.68 14.87 -12.63
C GLY A 626 -22.77 13.93 -13.84
N LEU A 627 -22.86 14.48 -15.04
CA LEU A 627 -22.89 13.71 -16.29
C LEU A 627 -21.58 12.94 -16.50
N LEU A 628 -20.43 13.58 -16.27
CA LEU A 628 -19.12 12.93 -16.34
C LEU A 628 -19.00 11.77 -15.36
N LEU A 629 -19.35 11.96 -14.08
CA LEU A 629 -19.31 10.90 -13.08
C LEU A 629 -20.25 9.74 -13.43
N THR A 630 -21.42 10.05 -14.01
CA THR A 630 -22.34 9.03 -14.53
C THR A 630 -21.72 8.26 -15.69
N GLY A 631 -21.06 8.95 -16.63
CA GLY A 631 -20.34 8.33 -17.74
C GLY A 631 -19.17 7.44 -17.28
N MET A 632 -18.46 7.84 -16.22
CA MET A 632 -17.42 7.00 -15.61
C MET A 632 -17.99 5.73 -14.97
N ARG A 633 -19.16 5.82 -14.34
CA ARG A 633 -19.86 4.66 -13.76
C ARG A 633 -20.34 3.66 -14.83
N SER A 634 -20.65 4.11 -16.04
CA SER A 634 -21.19 3.25 -17.11
C SER A 634 -20.15 2.78 -18.12
N TRP A 635 -19.39 3.69 -18.71
CA TRP A 635 -18.52 3.40 -19.86
C TRP A 635 -17.10 2.95 -19.46
N TRP A 636 -16.72 3.17 -18.20
CA TRP A 636 -15.39 2.85 -17.64
C TRP A 636 -15.51 1.95 -16.40
N ALA A 637 -16.60 1.18 -16.29
CA ALA A 637 -16.90 0.34 -15.13
C ALA A 637 -15.79 -0.66 -14.79
N ASP A 638 -15.09 -1.18 -15.81
CA ASP A 638 -13.99 -2.14 -15.63
C ASP A 638 -12.68 -1.48 -15.16
N ALA A 639 -12.54 -0.15 -15.35
CA ALA A 639 -11.32 0.59 -15.04
C ALA A 639 -11.35 1.30 -13.67
N LEU A 640 -12.54 1.49 -13.07
CA LEU A 640 -12.68 2.12 -11.76
C LEU A 640 -13.22 1.13 -10.72
N PRO A 641 -12.44 0.82 -9.68
CA PRO A 641 -12.87 -0.16 -8.69
C PRO A 641 -13.74 0.54 -7.62
N GLY A 642 -15.06 0.31 -7.68
CA GLY A 642 -15.97 0.63 -6.57
C GLY A 642 -17.38 1.08 -7.00
N PRO A 643 -18.43 0.64 -6.28
CA PRO A 643 -19.78 1.16 -6.48
C PRO A 643 -19.91 2.53 -5.79
N ALA A 644 -20.46 3.52 -6.51
CA ALA A 644 -20.83 4.86 -6.04
C ALA A 644 -19.74 5.96 -5.97
N LEU A 645 -19.20 6.39 -7.13
CA LEU A 645 -18.61 7.74 -7.25
C LEU A 645 -19.70 8.81 -7.07
N ALA A 646 -19.88 9.33 -5.86
CA ALA A 646 -20.88 10.38 -5.60
C ALA A 646 -20.32 11.77 -5.93
N LEU A 647 -21.16 12.65 -6.49
CA LEU A 647 -20.80 14.04 -6.67
C LEU A 647 -20.84 14.74 -5.31
N HIS A 648 -19.71 15.32 -4.90
CA HIS A 648 -19.59 16.04 -3.65
C HIS A 648 -19.58 17.55 -3.92
N ASP A 649 -20.47 18.28 -3.26
CA ASP A 649 -20.54 19.74 -3.36
C ASP A 649 -19.47 20.39 -2.50
N VAL A 650 -18.37 20.81 -3.12
CA VAL A 650 -17.29 21.53 -2.44
C VAL A 650 -17.41 23.03 -2.73
N PRO A 651 -17.78 23.88 -1.75
CA PRO A 651 -17.96 25.32 -1.96
C PRO A 651 -16.73 26.01 -2.57
N ARG A 652 -15.53 25.55 -2.18
CA ARG A 652 -14.26 26.05 -2.73
C ARG A 652 -14.15 25.84 -4.23
N ALA A 653 -14.54 24.67 -4.76
CA ALA A 653 -14.48 24.38 -6.18
C ALA A 653 -15.40 25.33 -6.98
N TYR A 654 -16.59 25.62 -6.46
CA TYR A 654 -17.51 26.59 -7.04
C TYR A 654 -16.95 28.01 -7.07
N LEU A 655 -16.36 28.46 -5.95
CA LEU A 655 -15.77 29.80 -5.86
C LEU A 655 -14.55 29.96 -6.77
N VAL A 656 -13.65 28.98 -6.79
CA VAL A 656 -12.46 29.00 -7.66
C VAL A 656 -12.87 28.90 -9.13
N GLY A 657 -13.80 28.01 -9.47
CA GLY A 657 -14.33 27.87 -10.82
C GLY A 657 -15.00 29.14 -11.32
N ALA A 658 -15.83 29.78 -10.48
CA ALA A 658 -16.48 31.06 -10.78
C ALA A 658 -15.47 32.19 -10.97
N ALA A 659 -14.53 32.35 -10.03
CA ALA A 659 -13.52 33.41 -10.08
C ALA A 659 -12.60 33.25 -11.29
N ALA A 660 -12.08 32.03 -11.52
CA ALA A 660 -11.23 31.74 -12.68
C ALA A 660 -11.99 31.90 -14.00
N GLY A 661 -13.20 31.35 -14.11
CA GLY A 661 -14.04 31.48 -15.29
C GLY A 661 -14.37 32.94 -15.63
N PHE A 662 -14.71 33.74 -14.61
CA PHE A 662 -14.95 35.18 -14.77
C PHE A 662 -13.69 35.93 -15.19
N VAL A 663 -12.57 35.76 -14.49
CA VAL A 663 -11.31 36.48 -14.77
C VAL A 663 -10.79 36.16 -16.17
N VAL A 664 -10.76 34.88 -16.54
CA VAL A 664 -10.25 34.45 -17.86
C VAL A 664 -11.18 34.93 -18.99
N SER A 665 -12.49 34.87 -18.78
CA SER A 665 -13.46 35.39 -19.75
C SER A 665 -13.38 36.91 -19.88
N ALA A 666 -13.28 37.65 -18.76
CA ALA A 666 -13.11 39.10 -18.77
C ALA A 666 -11.80 39.51 -19.45
N LEU A 667 -10.71 38.76 -19.22
CA LEU A 667 -9.44 38.97 -19.92
C LEU A 667 -9.58 38.73 -21.42
N THR A 668 -10.28 37.67 -21.84
CA THR A 668 -10.52 37.38 -23.25
C THR A 668 -11.38 38.46 -23.91
N ILE A 669 -12.44 38.92 -23.22
CA ILE A 669 -13.26 40.07 -23.64
C ILE A 669 -12.39 41.33 -23.77
N GLY A 670 -11.53 41.61 -22.80
CA GLY A 670 -10.63 42.77 -22.83
C GLY A 670 -9.62 42.72 -23.98
N LEU A 671 -9.01 41.55 -24.22
CA LEU A 671 -8.04 41.33 -25.30
C LEU A 671 -8.71 41.43 -26.68
N THR A 672 -9.90 40.85 -26.84
CA THR A 672 -10.67 40.93 -28.08
C THR A 672 -11.10 42.37 -28.37
N LEU A 673 -11.68 43.09 -27.40
CA LEU A 673 -12.03 44.51 -27.54
C LEU A 673 -10.82 45.40 -27.81
N ARG A 674 -9.65 45.11 -27.21
CA ARG A 674 -8.39 45.83 -27.48
C ARG A 674 -7.97 45.68 -28.94
N GLY A 675 -8.23 44.53 -29.56
CA GLY A 675 -8.03 44.31 -30.99
C GLY A 675 -8.93 45.18 -31.86
N LEU A 676 -10.20 45.39 -31.45
CA LEU A 676 -11.20 46.16 -32.22
C LEU A 676 -10.98 47.68 -32.17
N ARG A 677 -10.18 48.19 -31.22
CA ARG A 677 -9.82 49.63 -31.13
C ARG A 677 -9.04 50.16 -32.34
N ARG A 678 -8.61 49.29 -33.26
CA ARG A 678 -7.84 49.66 -34.47
C ARG A 678 -8.74 50.01 -35.66
N TRP A 679 -10.06 49.98 -35.51
CA TRP A 679 -11.02 50.23 -36.58
C TRP A 679 -11.15 51.72 -36.89
N SER A 680 -11.19 52.06 -38.18
CA SER A 680 -11.35 53.44 -38.64
C SER A 680 -12.80 53.93 -38.49
N VAL A 681 -12.98 55.19 -38.07
CA VAL A 681 -14.29 55.83 -37.88
C VAL A 681 -15.13 55.77 -39.16
N ARG A 682 -14.49 55.93 -40.33
CA ARG A 682 -15.13 55.84 -41.66
C ARG A 682 -15.65 54.43 -41.99
N GLY A 683 -14.95 53.39 -41.56
CA GLY A 683 -15.40 51.99 -41.73
C GLY A 683 -16.58 51.65 -40.84
N LEU A 684 -16.53 52.08 -39.57
CA LEU A 684 -17.62 51.91 -38.60
C LEU A 684 -18.94 52.52 -39.09
N LEU A 685 -18.89 53.75 -39.63
CA LEU A 685 -20.07 54.45 -40.19
C LEU A 685 -20.63 53.77 -41.45
N ALA A 686 -19.78 53.14 -42.28
CA ALA A 686 -20.22 52.39 -43.46
C ALA A 686 -20.83 51.02 -43.11
N GLY A 687 -20.96 50.67 -41.83
CA GLY A 687 -21.35 49.32 -41.38
C GLY A 687 -20.31 48.24 -41.72
N VAL A 688 -19.13 48.65 -42.16
CA VAL A 688 -18.03 47.75 -42.52
C VAL A 688 -16.96 47.85 -41.44
N ALA A 689 -16.99 46.90 -40.52
CA ALA A 689 -15.86 46.60 -39.65
C ALA A 689 -14.70 46.01 -40.49
N ALA A 690 -14.09 46.84 -41.34
CA ALA A 690 -12.89 46.52 -42.08
C ALA A 690 -11.70 47.20 -41.40
N ASP A 691 -10.60 46.47 -41.33
CA ASP A 691 -9.30 47.08 -41.12
C ASP A 691 -9.12 48.23 -42.10
N PRO A 692 -8.57 49.38 -41.67
CA PRO A 692 -8.23 50.43 -42.62
C PRO A 692 -7.38 49.82 -43.75
N PRO A 693 -7.63 50.19 -45.03
CA PRO A 693 -6.69 49.84 -46.08
C PRO A 693 -5.32 50.35 -45.64
N ARG A 694 -4.35 49.44 -45.44
CA ARG A 694 -2.98 49.83 -45.10
C ARG A 694 -2.49 50.71 -46.24
N ALA A 695 -2.42 52.02 -46.00
CA ALA A 695 -1.80 52.95 -46.92
C ALA A 695 -0.40 52.41 -47.25
N ALA A 696 -0.05 52.46 -48.53
CA ALA A 696 1.21 51.98 -49.08
C ALA A 696 2.40 52.86 -48.63
N ALA A 697 2.65 52.94 -47.33
CA ALA A 697 3.73 53.72 -46.74
C ALA A 697 4.69 52.80 -45.98
N GLY A 698 5.90 52.68 -46.53
CA GLY A 698 7.15 52.58 -45.78
C GLY A 698 7.33 51.38 -44.85
N ARG A 699 8.18 50.44 -45.29
CA ARG A 699 9.00 49.52 -44.47
C ARG A 699 9.12 49.92 -42.99
N ARG A 700 8.27 49.37 -42.11
CA ARG A 700 8.65 48.96 -40.75
C ARG A 700 7.81 47.76 -40.35
N ARG A 701 8.39 46.61 -40.72
CA ARG A 701 7.91 45.26 -40.51
C ARG A 701 8.11 44.92 -39.03
N LEU A 702 7.12 44.32 -38.39
CA LEU A 702 7.41 43.15 -37.55
C LEU A 702 7.18 41.95 -38.47
N PRO A 703 8.22 41.48 -39.20
CA PRO A 703 8.08 40.23 -39.90
C PRO A 703 8.08 39.18 -38.79
N ILE A 704 7.08 38.32 -38.73
CA ILE A 704 7.41 36.98 -38.28
C ILE A 704 8.14 36.40 -39.49
N PRO A 705 9.49 36.33 -39.50
CA PRO A 705 10.19 35.83 -40.67
C PRO A 705 9.69 34.40 -40.95
N PRO A 706 9.66 33.94 -42.22
CA PRO A 706 9.33 32.54 -42.53
C PRO A 706 10.20 31.55 -41.75
N HIS A 707 11.38 32.00 -41.28
CA HIS A 707 12.26 31.29 -40.36
C HIS A 707 11.70 31.09 -38.94
N ALA A 708 10.91 32.01 -38.39
CA ALA A 708 10.27 31.84 -37.08
C ALA A 708 9.05 30.88 -37.15
N VAL A 709 8.36 30.86 -38.30
CA VAL A 709 7.34 29.83 -38.60
C VAL A 709 8.02 28.47 -38.75
N ARG A 710 9.11 28.36 -39.53
CA ARG A 710 9.89 27.11 -39.63
C ARG A 710 10.50 26.67 -38.30
N ALA A 711 11.03 27.59 -37.49
CA ALA A 711 11.62 27.30 -36.19
C ALA A 711 10.57 26.79 -35.17
N GLY A 712 9.34 27.29 -35.21
CA GLY A 712 8.25 26.75 -34.38
C GLY A 712 7.86 25.32 -34.76
N GLY A 713 7.85 24.98 -36.05
CA GLY A 713 7.64 23.61 -36.52
C GLY A 713 8.80 22.68 -36.16
N ILE A 714 10.05 23.15 -36.29
CA ILE A 714 11.26 22.41 -35.90
C ILE A 714 11.32 22.21 -34.38
N ALA A 715 10.93 23.21 -33.58
CA ALA A 715 10.86 23.09 -32.12
C ALA A 715 9.76 22.10 -31.68
N GLY A 716 8.60 22.10 -32.36
CA GLY A 716 7.56 21.09 -32.14
C GLY A 716 8.05 19.68 -32.46
N ALA A 717 8.74 19.49 -33.58
CA ALA A 717 9.36 18.21 -33.95
C ALA A 717 10.48 17.79 -32.99
N LEU A 718 11.33 18.74 -32.56
CA LEU A 718 12.40 18.49 -31.58
C LEU A 718 11.87 18.14 -30.19
N ILE A 719 10.72 18.67 -29.78
CA ILE A 719 10.07 18.30 -28.51
C ILE A 719 9.49 16.88 -28.60
N VAL A 720 8.94 16.48 -29.75
CA VAL A 720 8.52 15.10 -30.00
C VAL A 720 9.72 14.15 -29.95
N VAL A 721 10.86 14.54 -30.55
CA VAL A 721 12.12 13.77 -30.48
C VAL A 721 12.72 13.77 -29.06
N PHE A 722 12.69 14.88 -28.33
CA PHE A 722 13.17 14.94 -26.96
C PHE A 722 12.35 14.04 -26.03
N ALA A 723 11.04 13.99 -26.26
CA ALA A 723 10.12 13.15 -25.51
C ALA A 723 10.29 11.65 -25.76
N THR A 724 10.70 11.23 -26.96
CA THR A 724 11.04 9.83 -27.23
C THR A 724 12.35 9.41 -26.55
N LEU A 725 13.27 10.35 -26.28
CA LEU A 725 14.53 10.06 -25.56
C LEU A 725 14.41 10.04 -24.03
N TRP A 726 13.51 10.83 -23.42
CA TRP A 726 13.48 11.04 -21.96
C TRP A 726 12.31 10.36 -21.22
N GLN A 727 11.48 9.58 -21.92
CA GLN A 727 10.28 8.91 -21.38
C GLN A 727 9.41 9.77 -20.43
N PRO A 728 9.01 11.02 -20.77
CA PRO A 728 7.99 11.72 -20.01
C PRO A 728 6.64 10.98 -20.11
N SER A 729 5.68 11.29 -19.23
CA SER A 729 4.33 10.75 -19.34
C SER A 729 3.76 10.99 -20.74
N ALA A 730 3.49 9.91 -21.49
CA ALA A 730 3.07 9.93 -22.90
C ALA A 730 1.92 10.91 -23.24
N PRO A 731 0.90 11.13 -22.38
CA PRO A 731 -0.13 12.12 -22.66
C PRO A 731 0.42 13.55 -22.78
N LEU A 732 1.33 13.95 -21.89
CA LEU A 732 1.87 15.32 -21.85
C LEU A 732 2.63 15.66 -23.13
N VAL A 733 3.39 14.69 -23.65
CA VAL A 733 4.15 14.81 -24.90
C VAL A 733 3.23 15.00 -26.09
N PHE A 734 2.23 14.12 -26.23
CA PHE A 734 1.23 14.20 -27.29
C PHE A 734 0.51 15.55 -27.27
N PHE A 735 0.14 16.05 -26.09
CA PHE A 735 -0.53 17.34 -25.96
C PHE A 735 0.36 18.54 -26.29
N VAL A 736 1.57 18.62 -25.74
CA VAL A 736 2.49 19.74 -25.98
C VAL A 736 2.90 19.77 -27.46
N GLY A 737 3.28 18.62 -28.02
CA GLY A 737 3.62 18.50 -29.44
C GLY A 737 2.43 18.87 -30.33
N GLY A 738 1.24 18.33 -30.04
CA GLY A 738 0.01 18.62 -30.76
C GLY A 738 -0.37 20.11 -30.76
N VAL A 739 -0.25 20.79 -29.62
CA VAL A 739 -0.51 22.24 -29.50
C VAL A 739 0.49 23.05 -30.34
N LEU A 740 1.77 22.69 -30.31
CA LEU A 740 2.79 23.40 -31.09
C LEU A 740 2.55 23.23 -32.60
N VAL A 741 2.19 22.03 -33.06
CA VAL A 741 1.84 21.77 -34.47
C VAL A 741 0.55 22.50 -34.87
N LEU A 742 -0.47 22.50 -34.00
CA LEU A 742 -1.72 23.21 -34.25
C LEU A 742 -1.49 24.74 -34.34
N THR A 743 -0.77 25.30 -33.37
CA THR A 743 -0.44 26.74 -33.37
C THR A 743 0.42 27.12 -34.56
N TRP A 744 1.39 26.28 -34.93
CA TRP A 744 2.18 26.44 -36.15
C TRP A 744 1.32 26.44 -37.41
N SER A 745 0.38 25.50 -37.52
CA SER A 745 -0.54 25.39 -38.65
C SER A 745 -1.43 26.63 -38.76
N ILE A 746 -1.97 27.12 -37.64
CA ILE A 746 -2.77 28.34 -37.58
C ILE A 746 -1.94 29.57 -37.99
N LEU A 747 -0.71 29.69 -37.48
CA LEU A 747 0.20 30.80 -37.83
C LEU A 747 0.60 30.76 -39.31
N SER A 748 0.80 29.57 -39.87
CA SER A 748 1.11 29.35 -41.28
C SER A 748 -0.08 29.73 -42.17
N ILE A 749 -1.30 29.35 -41.79
CA ILE A 749 -2.53 29.76 -42.49
C ILE A 749 -2.72 31.28 -42.39
N ARG A 750 -2.50 31.87 -41.22
CA ARG A 750 -2.52 33.33 -41.02
C ARG A 750 -1.52 34.02 -41.96
N HIS A 751 -0.30 33.50 -42.06
CA HIS A 751 0.71 34.02 -42.98
C HIS A 751 0.26 33.89 -44.44
N ALA A 752 -0.24 32.72 -44.84
CA ALA A 752 -0.74 32.48 -46.20
C ALA A 752 -1.90 33.41 -46.58
N LEU A 753 -2.84 33.65 -45.67
CA LEU A 753 -3.97 34.56 -45.86
C LEU A 753 -3.55 36.03 -46.00
N HIS A 754 -2.47 36.45 -45.33
CA HIS A 754 -2.02 37.84 -45.33
C HIS A 754 -0.87 38.17 -46.30
N HIS A 755 -0.12 37.20 -46.82
CA HIS A 755 1.10 37.46 -47.60
C HIS A 755 1.14 36.90 -49.02
N HIS A 756 0.22 36.01 -49.41
CA HIS A 756 0.20 35.55 -50.80
C HIS A 756 -0.31 36.66 -51.73
N ARG A 757 0.52 37.05 -52.69
CA ARG A 757 0.14 37.96 -53.78
C ARG A 757 -1.05 37.36 -54.55
N ALA A 758 -1.96 38.22 -54.99
CA ALA A 758 -3.06 37.79 -55.84
C ALA A 758 -2.46 37.35 -57.18
N ASP A 759 -2.42 36.04 -57.45
CA ASP A 759 -2.19 35.54 -58.80
C ASP A 759 -3.32 36.08 -59.68
N THR A 760 -2.97 36.93 -60.63
CA THR A 760 -3.91 37.59 -61.55
C THR A 760 -4.25 36.72 -62.76
N THR A 761 -3.67 35.52 -62.85
CA THR A 761 -3.93 34.60 -63.96
C THR A 761 -5.36 34.04 -63.87
N PRO A 762 -6.22 34.31 -64.87
CA PRO A 762 -7.55 33.73 -64.93
C PRO A 762 -7.42 32.22 -65.23
N ARG A 763 -8.04 31.39 -64.38
CA ARG A 763 -8.15 29.93 -64.58
C ARG A 763 -9.62 29.57 -64.76
N SER A 764 -9.93 28.77 -65.78
CA SER A 764 -11.27 28.23 -66.02
C SER A 764 -11.45 26.84 -65.38
N GLY A 765 -12.70 26.40 -65.22
CA GLY A 765 -13.04 25.09 -64.64
C GLY A 765 -12.92 25.01 -63.11
N TRP A 766 -12.80 23.78 -62.58
CA TRP A 766 -12.74 23.50 -61.13
C TRP A 766 -11.62 24.26 -60.41
N GLY A 767 -10.46 24.46 -61.06
CA GLY A 767 -9.36 25.24 -60.50
C GLY A 767 -9.72 26.72 -60.29
N GLY A 768 -10.58 27.29 -61.13
CA GLY A 768 -11.09 28.65 -60.99
C GLY A 768 -12.04 28.81 -59.79
N ILE A 769 -12.91 27.82 -59.53
CA ILE A 769 -13.80 27.80 -58.37
C ILE A 769 -12.99 27.72 -57.06
N VAL A 770 -11.98 26.85 -57.01
CA VAL A 770 -11.08 26.75 -55.85
C VAL A 770 -10.34 28.07 -55.63
N GLN A 771 -9.81 28.70 -56.70
CA GLN A 771 -9.13 29.99 -56.61
C GLN A 771 -10.09 31.11 -56.16
N LEU A 772 -11.34 31.11 -56.59
CA LEU A 772 -12.39 32.02 -56.12
C LEU A 772 -12.68 31.83 -54.63
N GLY A 773 -12.77 30.58 -54.16
CA GLY A 773 -12.91 30.23 -52.75
C GLY A 773 -11.75 30.76 -51.89
N LEU A 774 -10.50 30.53 -52.31
CA LEU A 774 -9.31 31.06 -51.62
C LEU A 774 -9.29 32.59 -51.60
N ARG A 775 -9.69 33.25 -52.69
CA ARG A 775 -9.80 34.72 -52.75
C ARG A 775 -10.86 35.23 -51.78
N ASN A 776 -12.00 34.56 -51.67
CA ASN A 776 -13.05 34.93 -50.72
C ASN A 776 -12.58 34.79 -49.26
N ALA A 777 -11.85 33.72 -48.94
CA ALA A 777 -11.25 33.53 -47.62
C ALA A 777 -10.22 34.64 -47.27
N ARG A 778 -9.48 35.13 -48.26
CA ARG A 778 -8.53 36.25 -48.09
C ARG A 778 -9.18 37.62 -47.97
N ARG A 779 -10.45 37.78 -48.36
CA ARG A 779 -11.19 39.06 -48.30
C ARG A 779 -11.42 39.51 -46.85
N ARG A 780 -11.64 38.58 -45.92
CA ARG A 780 -11.79 38.83 -44.48
C ARG A 780 -10.90 37.87 -43.69
N PRO A 781 -9.56 38.04 -43.75
CA PRO A 781 -8.60 37.05 -43.29
C PRO A 781 -8.78 36.73 -41.80
N GLU A 782 -9.14 37.73 -40.98
CA GLU A 782 -9.41 37.50 -39.56
C GLU A 782 -10.65 36.66 -39.29
N ARG A 783 -11.73 36.79 -40.08
CA ARG A 783 -12.94 35.97 -39.88
C ARG A 783 -12.69 34.52 -40.31
N SER A 784 -12.07 34.34 -41.48
CA SER A 784 -11.69 33.01 -41.97
C SER A 784 -10.70 32.32 -41.04
N LEU A 785 -9.73 33.05 -40.48
CA LEU A 785 -8.78 32.49 -39.51
C LEU A 785 -9.48 32.03 -38.22
N LEU A 786 -10.46 32.78 -37.70
CA LEU A 786 -11.21 32.38 -36.51
C LEU A 786 -12.02 31.10 -36.77
N THR A 787 -12.70 30.98 -37.92
CA THR A 787 -13.43 29.76 -38.28
C THR A 787 -12.50 28.55 -38.41
N VAL A 788 -11.38 28.71 -39.10
CA VAL A 788 -10.36 27.66 -39.23
C VAL A 788 -9.82 27.25 -37.86
N THR A 789 -9.51 28.22 -37.01
CA THR A 789 -8.99 27.96 -35.66
C THR A 789 -10.01 27.19 -34.82
N LEU A 790 -11.29 27.56 -34.87
CA LEU A 790 -12.35 26.90 -34.12
C LEU A 790 -12.52 25.43 -34.55
N VAL A 791 -12.63 25.18 -35.86
CA VAL A 791 -12.78 23.82 -36.41
C VAL A 791 -11.55 22.98 -36.12
N ALA A 792 -10.34 23.53 -36.36
CA ALA A 792 -9.10 22.80 -36.12
C ALA A 792 -8.92 22.44 -34.64
N THR A 793 -9.26 23.35 -33.73
CA THR A 793 -9.20 23.08 -32.28
C THR A 793 -10.22 22.02 -31.88
N ALA A 794 -11.45 22.08 -32.41
CA ALA A 794 -12.48 21.07 -32.13
C ALA A 794 -12.08 19.68 -32.64
N THR A 795 -11.61 19.57 -33.89
CA THR A 795 -11.13 18.30 -34.46
C THR A 795 -9.94 17.76 -33.69
N PHE A 796 -9.01 18.62 -33.29
CA PHE A 796 -7.86 18.24 -32.46
C PHE A 796 -8.30 17.61 -31.14
N VAL A 797 -9.27 18.21 -30.43
CA VAL A 797 -9.79 17.66 -29.16
C VAL A 797 -10.46 16.31 -29.34
N ILE A 798 -11.28 16.16 -30.38
CA ILE A 798 -11.99 14.89 -30.66
C ILE A 798 -10.98 13.78 -30.99
N ALA A 799 -10.00 14.06 -31.84
CA ALA A 799 -8.97 13.10 -32.21
C ALA A 799 -8.07 12.75 -31.00
N ALA A 800 -7.68 13.74 -30.19
CA ALA A 800 -6.90 13.54 -28.98
C ALA A 800 -7.60 12.63 -27.96
N LEU A 801 -8.90 12.85 -27.73
CA LEU A 801 -9.69 12.05 -26.80
C LEU A 801 -9.84 10.60 -27.28
N GLN A 802 -10.07 10.39 -28.59
CA GLN A 802 -10.18 9.05 -29.17
C GLN A 802 -8.84 8.29 -29.13
N ALA A 803 -7.73 8.97 -29.41
CA ALA A 803 -6.39 8.36 -29.38
C ALA A 803 -6.03 7.84 -27.97
N LEU A 804 -6.47 8.52 -26.91
CA LEU A 804 -6.26 8.09 -25.52
C LEU A 804 -7.15 6.93 -25.06
N ARG A 805 -8.24 6.66 -25.78
CA ARG A 805 -9.18 5.57 -25.47
C ARG A 805 -8.75 4.26 -26.12
N LEU A 806 -8.11 4.33 -27.29
CA LEU A 806 -7.72 3.15 -28.06
C LEU A 806 -6.50 2.49 -27.43
N SER A 807 -6.56 1.17 -27.27
CA SER A 807 -5.39 0.38 -26.88
C SER A 807 -4.32 0.45 -27.98
N PRO A 808 -3.02 0.44 -27.63
CA PRO A 808 -1.96 0.30 -28.61
C PRO A 808 -2.23 -0.96 -29.45
N PRO A 809 -2.19 -0.87 -30.79
CA PRO A 809 -2.32 -2.06 -31.63
C PRO A 809 -1.19 -3.06 -31.31
N ALA A 810 -1.48 -4.35 -31.45
CA ALA A 810 -0.53 -5.42 -31.14
C ALA A 810 0.79 -5.31 -31.93
N ASP A 811 0.74 -4.73 -33.13
CA ASP A 811 1.92 -4.31 -33.88
C ASP A 811 1.86 -2.77 -34.14
N PRO A 812 2.63 -1.96 -33.41
CA PRO A 812 2.68 -0.52 -33.60
C PRO A 812 3.35 -0.09 -34.92
N THR A 813 4.09 -0.99 -35.58
CA THR A 813 4.85 -0.72 -36.81
C THR A 813 4.08 -1.04 -38.10
N ASP A 814 2.90 -1.66 -37.98
CA ASP A 814 2.05 -1.94 -39.13
C ASP A 814 1.52 -0.65 -39.77
N ARG A 815 1.89 -0.46 -41.04
CA ARG A 815 1.49 0.69 -41.86
C ARG A 815 0.00 0.71 -42.19
N THR A 816 -0.67 -0.44 -42.09
CA THR A 816 -2.12 -0.58 -42.26
C THR A 816 -2.88 -0.49 -40.94
N GLY A 817 -2.17 -0.52 -39.81
CA GLY A 817 -2.71 -0.38 -38.47
C GLY A 817 -3.09 1.06 -38.11
N GLY A 818 -3.84 1.23 -37.01
CA GLY A 818 -4.35 2.54 -36.56
C GLY A 818 -3.28 3.58 -36.22
N THR A 819 -2.02 3.18 -36.06
CA THR A 819 -0.84 4.03 -35.84
C THR A 819 -0.17 4.46 -37.15
N GLY A 820 -0.55 3.86 -38.29
CA GLY A 820 0.08 4.09 -39.59
C GLY A 820 1.55 3.68 -39.67
N GLY A 821 2.03 2.88 -38.70
CA GLY A 821 3.43 2.46 -38.58
C GLY A 821 4.39 3.52 -38.02
N PHE A 822 3.88 4.55 -37.33
CA PHE A 822 4.67 5.66 -36.77
C PHE A 822 4.65 5.74 -35.24
N ALA A 823 4.20 4.68 -34.55
CA ALA A 823 4.14 4.64 -33.09
C ALA A 823 5.49 4.36 -32.44
#